data_AF-A0A1V4JXD6-F1
#
_entry.id   AF-A0A1V4JXD6-F1
#
_cell.length_a   1.000
_cell.length_b   1.000
_cell.length_c   1.000
_cell.angle_alpha   90.00
_cell.angle_beta   90.00
_cell.angle_gamma   90.00
#
_symmetry.space_group_name_H-M   'P 1'
#
loop_
_entity.id
_entity.type
_entity.pdbx_description
1 polymer ?
#
loop_
_entity_poly.entity_id
_entity_poly.type
_entity_poly.pdbx_seq_one_letter_code
_entity_poly.pdbx_strand_id
1 'polypeptide(L)'
;MEDAELRCTVAVEQPLPGGQGLRRRVMRGALVLLGRNELRQPVLRVVGGSGAAAAALSFALVGDAVRLFTRFAGDGRAAVRVGPDGAQVLLSDCPPDALRRFLRLLRLKVAAGPRAAPRGPRLLDRPPPAFSVISQLQERDLLRAPGRLHGGEGQGERPAEVPRAVRRPPARLSAEQEAVLSAVRSGKSIFFTGCAGTGKSFLLKRIVGSLPPKSTYATASTGVAACHIGGTTLHAFAGIGSGKAPLEQCIQLAERPGVRQHWLACQHLIIDEISMVDGKFFDRLEAVARAVRKRDEPFGGIQLIICGDFLQLPPVCKAHEETKFCFQAKSWRKCIHINMELTEVRRQTDKTFVSLLSAVRLGRCTEEVTRLLMQTATNRSERDGILATRLCTHKDDVEITNERRLQQLSGEVHAFEALDSDPMLVMLAKNLDVSQGLVNGARGVVVGFESEEKGLPKVRFLCGVTQVIKMEKWVFKGPSGVHLSRQQLPLKLAWAISIHKSQGMSLDCVEISLSRVFESGQAYVALSRARSLAGLRVLDFDPKVVRADPSVLQFYKQLRRHQLLTQDSLHTHSEQPRHNQRGSVSLPHRWHRSPCLCRSAAEYGDLMLLHKVLNCAFEKPEEEHHLALGDEDISCASSPQFLELNADTTSEAFLIVMAAAVELWGDVVGGATSRNLRMRELLDILLWAVCVKNKTNTSEERTALSATSLGKEAALKLLQEEPRRDENLSVLPSKVVGDSSSMTPGKKLQGLVAATITPMTPDGQINLLVIRQYVDYLVSKQNVKSVFVNGTTGEGLSLSIQERKRLAEEWVCQGKDKLDHVIIQVGALSLPESQELARHAAAIGASGIAVIAPFFFKPTNKDELIAFLEKVASEAPAVPFYYYHIPPLTGVKIRVEELLDGIKERIPTFQGVKFSSTDLLDLAQCINKNEREQFAFLYGVDEQLLSALAIGADGAVGSTYNYLGGKTNLMLQAFAKPDLALARKYQFLTGEFLSFAIKLGFGVAQTKAVMTFVSGIPMGPPRLPLIAASEEFIVKAKAKLDSIVWPKGD
;
A
#
# COMPACT_ATOMS: atom_id res chain seq x y z
N MET A 1 -47.10 25.59 -21.45
CA MET A 1 -47.28 25.94 -22.88
C MET A 1 -46.00 25.56 -23.62
N GLU A 2 -46.07 25.33 -24.93
CA GLU A 2 -44.92 25.09 -25.84
C GLU A 2 -44.03 23.86 -25.54
N ASP A 3 -44.41 22.69 -26.08
CA ASP A 3 -43.56 21.47 -26.10
C ASP A 3 -43.50 20.76 -27.47
N ALA A 4 -44.28 21.22 -28.47
CA ALA A 4 -44.23 20.73 -29.85
C ALA A 4 -43.34 21.59 -30.77
N GLU A 5 -42.77 22.67 -30.22
CA GLU A 5 -41.97 23.66 -30.92
C GLU A 5 -40.65 23.88 -30.16
N LEU A 6 -39.56 24.10 -30.88
CA LEU A 6 -38.24 24.34 -30.28
C LEU A 6 -37.42 25.30 -31.17
N ARG A 7 -37.15 26.51 -30.67
CA ARG A 7 -36.16 27.41 -31.29
C ARG A 7 -34.76 26.98 -30.89
N CYS A 8 -33.89 26.75 -31.87
CA CYS A 8 -32.52 26.30 -31.64
C CYS A 8 -31.63 26.48 -32.88
N THR A 9 -30.32 26.22 -32.75
CA THR A 9 -29.43 26.08 -33.90
C THR A 9 -29.47 24.64 -34.41
N VAL A 10 -29.89 24.47 -35.67
CA VAL A 10 -30.09 23.17 -36.32
C VAL A 10 -29.04 22.96 -37.41
N ALA A 11 -28.35 21.83 -37.39
CA ALA A 11 -27.57 21.36 -38.54
C ALA A 11 -28.21 20.10 -39.12
N VAL A 12 -28.58 20.14 -40.40
CA VAL A 12 -29.09 18.99 -41.15
C VAL A 12 -27.95 18.41 -41.97
N GLU A 13 -27.72 17.11 -41.83
CA GLU A 13 -26.76 16.33 -42.60
C GLU A 13 -27.51 15.28 -43.44
N GLN A 14 -27.35 15.36 -44.76
CA GLN A 14 -27.96 14.44 -45.74
C GLN A 14 -26.88 13.73 -46.55
N PRO A 15 -26.95 12.41 -46.78
CA PRO A 15 -26.05 11.73 -47.71
C PRO A 15 -26.20 12.27 -49.14
N LEU A 16 -25.10 12.37 -49.87
CA LEU A 16 -25.12 12.64 -51.30
C LEU A 16 -25.52 11.36 -52.08
N PRO A 17 -26.27 11.46 -53.19
CA PRO A 17 -26.52 10.33 -54.09
C PRO A 17 -25.17 9.75 -54.56
N GLY A 18 -24.97 8.43 -54.39
CA GLY A 18 -23.70 7.75 -54.69
C GLY A 18 -22.75 7.55 -53.50
N GLY A 19 -23.11 7.97 -52.28
CA GLY A 19 -22.41 7.59 -51.04
C GLY A 19 -21.10 8.31 -50.74
N GLN A 20 -20.55 9.10 -51.68
CA GLN A 20 -19.31 9.86 -51.51
C GLN A 20 -19.53 11.20 -50.75
N GLY A 21 -20.04 11.13 -49.51
CA GLY A 21 -20.03 12.25 -48.56
C GLY A 21 -21.40 12.74 -48.06
N LEU A 22 -21.34 13.72 -47.15
CA LEU A 22 -22.49 14.31 -46.47
C LEU A 22 -22.64 15.80 -46.82
N ARG A 23 -23.82 16.20 -47.30
CA ARG A 23 -24.21 17.60 -47.45
C ARG A 23 -24.74 18.13 -46.12
N ARG A 24 -24.02 19.08 -45.52
CA ARG A 24 -24.39 19.72 -44.25
C ARG A 24 -24.95 21.13 -44.46
N ARG A 25 -26.14 21.42 -43.91
CA ARG A 25 -26.77 22.75 -43.90
C ARG A 25 -27.02 23.19 -42.45
N VAL A 26 -26.45 24.32 -42.04
CA VAL A 26 -26.63 24.88 -40.69
C VAL A 26 -27.59 26.07 -40.74
N MET A 27 -28.54 26.11 -39.80
CA MET A 27 -29.55 27.15 -39.65
C MET A 27 -29.55 27.61 -38.19
N ARG A 28 -29.10 28.85 -37.94
CA ARG A 28 -29.10 29.45 -36.60
C ARG A 28 -30.48 30.06 -36.30
N GLY A 29 -30.95 29.94 -35.06
CA GLY A 29 -32.27 30.45 -34.66
C GLY A 29 -33.46 29.82 -35.40
N ALA A 30 -33.31 28.58 -35.88
CA ALA A 30 -34.35 27.86 -36.60
C ALA A 30 -35.47 27.41 -35.67
N LEU A 31 -36.70 27.39 -36.17
CA LEU A 31 -37.87 26.85 -35.48
C LEU A 31 -38.09 25.40 -35.90
N VAL A 32 -38.00 24.48 -34.94
CA VAL A 32 -38.26 23.05 -35.14
C VAL A 32 -39.66 22.73 -34.63
N LEU A 33 -40.50 22.18 -35.49
CA LEU A 33 -41.91 21.90 -35.26
C LEU A 33 -42.19 20.41 -35.39
N LEU A 34 -42.92 19.83 -34.45
CA LEU A 34 -43.43 18.46 -34.51
C LEU A 34 -44.90 18.47 -34.94
N GLY A 35 -45.19 18.01 -36.15
CA GLY A 35 -46.53 18.05 -36.75
C GLY A 35 -46.94 16.77 -37.46
N ARG A 36 -48.01 16.86 -38.24
CA ARG A 36 -48.54 15.81 -39.12
C ARG A 36 -48.72 16.33 -40.54
N ASN A 37 -48.43 15.49 -41.53
CA ASN A 37 -48.79 15.71 -42.93
C ASN A 37 -50.27 15.35 -43.20
N GLU A 38 -50.69 15.51 -44.45
CA GLU A 38 -52.05 15.18 -44.94
C GLU A 38 -52.43 13.70 -44.68
N LEU A 39 -51.46 12.80 -44.79
CA LEU A 39 -51.57 11.37 -44.46
C LEU A 39 -51.59 11.08 -42.94
N ARG A 40 -51.65 12.11 -42.09
CA ARG A 40 -51.64 12.06 -40.62
C ARG A 40 -50.39 11.40 -39.99
N GLN A 41 -49.33 11.20 -40.76
CA GLN A 41 -48.04 10.68 -40.30
C GLN A 41 -47.28 11.77 -39.53
N PRO A 42 -46.55 11.43 -38.45
CA PRO A 42 -45.73 12.41 -37.74
C PRO A 42 -44.57 12.91 -38.62
N VAL A 43 -44.32 14.22 -38.58
CA VAL A 43 -43.30 14.92 -39.37
C VAL A 43 -42.54 15.90 -38.48
N LEU A 44 -41.21 15.88 -38.58
CA LEU A 44 -40.33 16.89 -38.01
C LEU A 44 -40.07 17.96 -39.08
N ARG A 45 -40.51 19.20 -38.85
CA ARG A 45 -40.31 20.32 -39.78
C ARG A 45 -39.33 21.33 -39.19
N VAL A 46 -38.39 21.81 -40.00
CA VAL A 46 -37.40 22.83 -39.63
C VAL A 46 -37.56 24.05 -40.53
N VAL A 47 -37.77 25.21 -39.92
CA VAL A 47 -37.96 26.50 -40.59
C VAL A 47 -36.81 27.44 -40.24
N GLY A 48 -36.13 27.98 -41.25
CA GLY A 48 -35.03 28.93 -41.06
C GLY A 48 -35.51 30.35 -40.70
N GLY A 49 -34.72 31.09 -39.94
CA GLY A 49 -35.03 32.46 -39.54
C GLY A 49 -34.75 33.50 -40.63
N SER A 50 -35.74 34.38 -40.87
CA SER A 50 -35.69 35.68 -41.58
C SER A 50 -34.95 35.78 -42.93
N GLY A 51 -35.71 35.97 -44.01
CA GLY A 51 -35.21 36.49 -45.30
C GLY A 51 -35.47 35.56 -46.49
N ALA A 52 -36.37 35.97 -47.39
CA ALA A 52 -36.65 35.41 -48.72
C ALA A 52 -36.84 33.87 -48.84
N ALA A 53 -38.10 33.44 -49.00
CA ALA A 53 -38.50 32.10 -49.52
C ALA A 53 -37.73 30.88 -48.94
N ALA A 54 -37.39 30.90 -47.65
CA ALA A 54 -36.57 29.87 -47.01
C ALA A 54 -37.30 28.52 -46.95
N ALA A 55 -36.99 27.63 -47.91
CA ALA A 55 -37.58 26.30 -48.03
C ALA A 55 -37.54 25.50 -46.71
N ALA A 56 -38.73 25.24 -46.14
CA ALA A 56 -38.89 24.51 -44.88
C ALA A 56 -38.61 23.01 -45.10
N LEU A 57 -37.58 22.48 -44.42
CA LEU A 57 -37.22 21.07 -44.52
C LEU A 57 -38.18 20.24 -43.66
N SER A 58 -38.88 19.29 -44.27
CA SER A 58 -39.85 18.41 -43.60
C SER A 58 -39.40 16.96 -43.70
N PHE A 59 -39.24 16.28 -42.57
CA PHE A 59 -38.77 14.90 -42.49
C PHE A 59 -39.87 13.99 -41.92
N ALA A 60 -40.27 12.97 -42.68
CA ALA A 60 -41.23 11.97 -42.21
C ALA A 60 -40.62 11.08 -41.12
N LEU A 61 -41.38 10.88 -40.04
CA LEU A 61 -40.96 10.11 -38.87
C LEU A 61 -41.54 8.69 -38.94
N VAL A 62 -40.92 7.85 -39.75
CA VAL A 62 -41.41 6.49 -40.07
C VAL A 62 -40.84 5.46 -39.09
N GLY A 63 -41.59 5.17 -38.01
CA GLY A 63 -41.36 4.02 -37.13
C GLY A 63 -39.90 3.84 -36.67
N ASP A 64 -39.39 2.62 -36.82
CA ASP A 64 -38.05 2.20 -36.37
C ASP A 64 -36.88 2.88 -37.10
N ALA A 65 -37.13 3.59 -38.21
CA ALA A 65 -36.11 4.40 -38.88
C ALA A 65 -35.69 5.64 -38.06
N VAL A 66 -36.52 6.06 -37.09
CA VAL A 66 -36.22 7.23 -36.25
C VAL A 66 -35.34 6.85 -35.07
N ARG A 67 -34.10 7.33 -35.03
CA ARG A 67 -33.17 7.11 -33.89
C ARG A 67 -32.85 8.41 -33.16
N LEU A 68 -33.01 8.40 -31.83
CA LEU A 68 -32.79 9.54 -30.95
C LEU A 68 -31.46 9.41 -30.18
N PHE A 69 -30.54 10.34 -30.41
CA PHE A 69 -29.26 10.44 -29.73
C PHE A 69 -29.31 11.55 -28.68
N THR A 70 -29.66 11.17 -27.45
CA THR A 70 -29.97 12.09 -26.34
C THR A 70 -28.82 12.28 -25.35
N ARG A 71 -27.62 11.72 -25.62
CA ARG A 71 -26.46 11.70 -24.71
C ARG A 71 -26.08 13.08 -24.15
N PHE A 72 -26.24 14.13 -24.97
CA PHE A 72 -25.90 15.51 -24.61
C PHE A 72 -27.13 16.39 -24.36
N ALA A 73 -28.33 15.80 -24.17
CA ALA A 73 -29.57 16.57 -23.99
C ALA A 73 -29.60 17.34 -22.65
N GLY A 74 -28.72 16.99 -21.70
CA GLY A 74 -28.44 17.82 -20.52
C GLY A 74 -27.66 19.10 -20.82
N ASP A 75 -26.90 19.12 -21.92
CA ASP A 75 -26.11 20.28 -22.38
C ASP A 75 -26.86 21.08 -23.47
N GLY A 76 -28.17 20.85 -23.65
CA GLY A 76 -28.94 21.52 -24.71
C GLY A 76 -28.62 21.02 -26.12
N ARG A 77 -28.12 19.79 -26.29
CA ARG A 77 -27.72 19.22 -27.59
C ARG A 77 -28.27 17.82 -27.82
N ALA A 78 -28.77 17.52 -29.02
CA ALA A 78 -29.24 16.18 -29.38
C ALA A 78 -29.10 15.92 -30.89
N ALA A 79 -29.18 14.66 -31.32
CA ALA A 79 -29.35 14.33 -32.72
C ALA A 79 -30.58 13.44 -32.94
N VAL A 80 -31.31 13.69 -34.02
CA VAL A 80 -32.45 12.89 -34.46
C VAL A 80 -32.14 12.39 -35.87
N ARG A 81 -32.01 11.07 -36.05
CA ARG A 81 -31.95 10.47 -37.39
C ARG A 81 -33.37 10.25 -37.90
N VAL A 82 -33.65 10.62 -39.14
CA VAL A 82 -34.99 10.69 -39.73
C VAL A 82 -34.98 10.20 -41.18
N GLY A 83 -36.08 9.56 -41.59
CA GLY A 83 -36.29 9.06 -42.95
C GLY A 83 -35.49 7.79 -43.32
N PRO A 84 -35.88 7.09 -44.39
CA PRO A 84 -35.13 5.94 -44.92
C PRO A 84 -33.75 6.36 -45.47
N ASP A 85 -33.63 7.59 -45.96
CA ASP A 85 -32.38 8.18 -46.50
C ASP A 85 -31.32 8.47 -45.41
N GLY A 86 -31.62 8.15 -44.15
CA GLY A 86 -30.65 8.21 -43.05
C GLY A 86 -30.20 9.61 -42.63
N ALA A 87 -30.92 10.65 -43.04
CA ALA A 87 -30.62 12.05 -42.73
C ALA A 87 -30.58 12.32 -41.21
N GLN A 88 -29.69 13.20 -40.78
CA GLN A 88 -29.45 13.49 -39.37
C GLN A 88 -29.69 14.98 -39.06
N VAL A 89 -30.61 15.24 -38.14
CA VAL A 89 -30.96 16.57 -37.64
C VAL A 89 -30.30 16.76 -36.28
N LEU A 90 -29.24 17.56 -36.25
CA LEU A 90 -28.49 17.94 -35.05
C LEU A 90 -29.12 19.20 -34.45
N LEU A 91 -29.60 19.08 -33.21
CA LEU A 91 -30.16 20.17 -32.41
C LEU A 91 -29.10 20.65 -31.43
N SER A 92 -28.89 21.96 -31.35
CA SER A 92 -27.90 22.59 -30.47
C SER A 92 -28.36 23.98 -30.05
N ASP A 93 -27.80 24.50 -28.94
CA ASP A 93 -28.21 25.79 -28.38
C ASP A 93 -29.68 25.79 -27.92
N CYS A 94 -30.13 24.64 -27.38
CA CYS A 94 -31.48 24.46 -26.83
C CYS A 94 -31.47 24.62 -25.30
N PRO A 95 -32.50 25.23 -24.67
CA PRO A 95 -32.71 25.09 -23.23
C PRO A 95 -32.86 23.60 -22.85
N PRO A 96 -32.03 23.03 -21.94
CA PRO A 96 -32.00 21.58 -21.71
C PRO A 96 -33.33 20.95 -21.35
N ASP A 97 -34.16 21.63 -20.55
CA ASP A 97 -35.46 21.11 -20.14
C ASP A 97 -36.51 21.17 -21.26
N ALA A 98 -36.49 22.20 -22.11
CA ALA A 98 -37.34 22.26 -23.30
C ALA A 98 -36.95 21.15 -24.30
N LEU A 99 -35.65 20.96 -24.52
CA LEU A 99 -35.14 19.88 -25.38
C LEU A 99 -35.54 18.49 -24.85
N ARG A 100 -35.45 18.26 -23.54
CA ARG A 100 -35.88 16.99 -22.91
C ARG A 100 -37.38 16.72 -23.08
N ARG A 101 -38.24 17.74 -22.92
CA ARG A 101 -39.69 17.61 -23.13
C ARG A 101 -40.02 17.36 -24.59
N PHE A 102 -39.43 18.13 -25.52
CA PHE A 102 -39.58 17.95 -26.96
C PHE A 102 -39.16 16.54 -27.42
N LEU A 103 -38.00 16.03 -26.99
CA LEU A 103 -37.52 14.69 -27.33
C LEU A 103 -38.40 13.57 -26.71
N ARG A 104 -38.99 13.80 -25.54
CA ARG A 104 -39.96 12.87 -24.92
C ARG A 104 -41.27 12.82 -25.70
N LEU A 105 -41.80 13.97 -26.12
CA LEU A 105 -42.99 14.06 -26.98
C LEU A 105 -42.74 13.37 -28.33
N LEU A 106 -41.61 13.65 -28.97
CA LEU A 106 -41.16 13.03 -30.22
C LEU A 106 -41.13 11.50 -30.09
N ARG A 107 -40.47 10.96 -29.06
CA ARG A 107 -40.38 9.51 -28.81
C ARG A 107 -41.75 8.86 -28.65
N LEU A 108 -42.66 9.49 -27.90
CA LEU A 108 -44.00 8.95 -27.64
C LEU A 108 -44.89 8.99 -28.89
N LYS A 109 -44.84 10.07 -29.69
CA LYS A 109 -45.64 10.20 -30.92
C LYS A 109 -45.13 9.31 -32.07
N VAL A 110 -43.83 8.99 -32.12
CA VAL A 110 -43.28 7.97 -33.03
C VAL A 110 -43.71 6.57 -32.62
N ALA A 111 -43.59 6.22 -31.34
CA ALA A 111 -43.97 4.89 -30.82
C ALA A 111 -45.48 4.59 -30.93
N ALA A 112 -46.34 5.61 -30.93
CA ALA A 112 -47.78 5.46 -31.08
C ALA A 112 -48.26 5.12 -32.51
N GLY A 113 -47.38 5.25 -33.52
CA GLY A 113 -47.66 4.92 -34.93
C GLY A 113 -48.68 5.82 -35.63
N PRO A 114 -48.92 5.61 -36.94
CA PRO A 114 -50.00 6.25 -37.66
C PRO A 114 -51.36 5.75 -37.15
N ARG A 115 -52.36 6.64 -37.05
CA ARG A 115 -53.75 6.20 -36.88
C ARG A 115 -54.17 5.46 -38.15
N ALA A 116 -54.54 4.18 -38.05
CA ALA A 116 -55.38 3.54 -39.06
C ALA A 116 -56.63 4.41 -39.30
N ALA A 117 -56.98 4.65 -40.56
CA ALA A 117 -58.18 5.39 -40.90
C ALA A 117 -59.42 4.61 -40.44
N PRO A 118 -60.47 5.27 -39.90
CA PRO A 118 -61.73 4.59 -39.69
C PRO A 118 -62.27 4.14 -41.06
N ARG A 119 -62.63 2.85 -41.19
CA ARG A 119 -63.38 2.36 -42.35
C ARG A 119 -64.79 2.94 -42.28
N GLY A 120 -65.06 3.91 -43.15
CA GLY A 120 -66.37 4.54 -43.30
C GLY A 120 -66.26 5.93 -43.95
N PRO A 121 -67.08 6.25 -44.96
CA PRO A 121 -67.02 7.55 -45.61
C PRO A 121 -67.63 8.62 -44.68
N ARG A 122 -66.76 9.41 -44.05
CA ARG A 122 -67.13 10.74 -43.59
C ARG A 122 -66.47 11.74 -44.53
N LEU A 123 -67.29 12.37 -45.39
CA LEU A 123 -66.88 13.60 -46.04
C LEU A 123 -66.40 14.57 -44.95
N LEU A 124 -65.23 15.16 -45.17
CA LEU A 124 -64.76 16.31 -44.43
C LEU A 124 -64.93 17.50 -45.38
N ASP A 125 -65.74 18.50 -45.00
CA ASP A 125 -66.12 19.62 -45.86
C ASP A 125 -64.96 20.53 -46.29
N ARG A 126 -63.74 20.25 -45.83
CA ARG A 126 -62.50 20.87 -46.30
C ARG A 126 -61.36 19.84 -46.35
N PRO A 127 -60.48 19.88 -47.38
CA PRO A 127 -59.27 19.07 -47.39
C PRO A 127 -58.38 19.41 -46.17
N PRO A 128 -57.73 18.42 -45.54
CA PRO A 128 -56.86 18.67 -44.39
C PRO A 128 -55.65 19.53 -44.80
N PRO A 129 -55.19 20.46 -43.94
CA PRO A 129 -54.06 21.32 -44.26
C PRO A 129 -52.75 20.51 -44.40
N ALA A 130 -51.89 20.94 -45.32
CA ALA A 130 -50.62 20.28 -45.68
C ALA A 130 -49.68 20.02 -44.49
N PHE A 131 -49.85 20.74 -43.38
CA PHE A 131 -49.20 20.48 -42.11
C PHE A 131 -50.07 20.96 -40.95
N SER A 132 -50.13 20.17 -39.88
CA SER A 132 -50.76 20.55 -38.61
C SER A 132 -49.83 20.22 -37.44
N VAL A 133 -49.59 21.17 -36.53
CA VAL A 133 -48.78 20.93 -35.32
C VAL A 133 -49.47 19.89 -34.44
N ILE A 134 -48.71 18.95 -33.88
CA ILE A 134 -49.28 17.84 -33.08
C ILE A 134 -49.82 18.38 -31.75
N SER A 135 -51.07 18.07 -31.46
CA SER A 135 -51.68 18.36 -30.16
C SER A 135 -50.98 17.62 -29.01
N GLN A 136 -51.04 18.24 -27.82
CA GLN A 136 -50.39 17.79 -26.59
C GLN A 136 -50.67 16.31 -26.28
N LEU A 137 -49.81 15.70 -25.46
CA LEU A 137 -49.96 14.31 -25.01
C LEU A 137 -51.32 14.12 -24.32
N GLN A 138 -52.15 13.24 -24.89
CA GLN A 138 -53.42 12.85 -24.29
C GLN A 138 -53.28 11.49 -23.63
N GLU A 139 -54.06 11.22 -22.59
CA GLU A 139 -54.01 9.98 -21.80
C GLU A 139 -54.11 8.70 -22.65
N ARG A 140 -54.93 8.76 -23.71
CA ARG A 140 -55.07 7.73 -24.75
C ARG A 140 -53.82 7.45 -25.61
N ASP A 141 -52.82 8.34 -25.63
CA ASP A 141 -51.53 8.07 -26.28
C ASP A 141 -50.64 7.18 -25.39
N LEU A 142 -50.76 7.27 -24.07
CA LEU A 142 -50.01 6.43 -23.12
C LEU A 142 -50.50 4.98 -23.15
N LEU A 143 -51.81 4.78 -23.30
CA LEU A 143 -52.46 3.46 -23.38
C LEU A 143 -52.15 2.70 -24.69
N ARG A 144 -51.53 3.34 -25.70
CA ARG A 144 -51.25 2.75 -27.02
C ARG A 144 -49.79 2.35 -27.26
N ALA A 145 -48.88 2.67 -26.34
CA ALA A 145 -47.50 2.18 -26.42
C ALA A 145 -47.47 0.68 -26.04
N PRO A 146 -47.14 -0.25 -26.96
CA PRO A 146 -47.26 -1.67 -26.67
C PRO A 146 -46.21 -2.15 -25.67
N GLY A 147 -46.66 -2.76 -24.57
CA GLY A 147 -45.80 -3.59 -23.73
C GLY A 147 -45.55 -4.94 -24.41
N ARG A 148 -44.29 -5.25 -24.74
CA ARG A 148 -43.87 -6.59 -25.19
C ARG A 148 -42.65 -7.10 -24.41
N LEU A 149 -42.93 -8.09 -23.56
CA LEU A 149 -42.03 -9.00 -22.82
C LEU A 149 -42.88 -10.26 -22.51
N HIS A 150 -42.47 -11.51 -22.75
CA HIS A 150 -41.34 -12.03 -23.53
C HIS A 150 -41.85 -12.59 -24.88
N GLY A 151 -41.63 -13.80 -25.39
CA GLY A 151 -40.84 -14.98 -24.99
C GLY A 151 -41.06 -16.12 -25.99
N GLY A 152 -40.19 -17.14 -26.02
CA GLY A 152 -40.35 -18.35 -26.83
C GLY A 152 -39.74 -19.53 -26.10
N GLU A 153 -40.57 -20.53 -25.76
CA GLU A 153 -40.21 -21.62 -24.86
C GLU A 153 -39.65 -22.82 -25.62
N GLY A 154 -38.45 -23.26 -25.23
CA GLY A 154 -38.03 -24.66 -25.29
C GLY A 154 -38.05 -25.22 -23.87
N GLN A 155 -38.58 -26.42 -23.67
CA GLN A 155 -38.86 -26.98 -22.34
C GLN A 155 -37.57 -27.26 -21.55
N GLY A 156 -37.53 -26.86 -20.27
CA GLY A 156 -36.42 -27.19 -19.36
C GLY A 156 -36.31 -26.26 -18.14
N GLU A 157 -36.90 -26.71 -17.02
CA GLU A 157 -36.65 -26.31 -15.62
C GLU A 157 -36.71 -24.80 -15.20
N ARG A 158 -37.42 -24.53 -14.10
CA ARG A 158 -37.64 -23.16 -13.56
C ARG A 158 -36.49 -22.69 -12.67
N PRO A 159 -35.88 -21.51 -12.94
CA PRO A 159 -35.11 -20.76 -11.94
C PRO A 159 -36.02 -19.79 -11.15
N ALA A 160 -35.68 -19.53 -9.89
CA ALA A 160 -36.49 -18.74 -8.94
C ALA A 160 -36.59 -17.24 -9.28
N GLU A 161 -37.64 -16.59 -8.77
CA GLU A 161 -37.91 -15.16 -8.95
C GLU A 161 -36.80 -14.26 -8.39
N VAL A 162 -36.40 -13.23 -9.17
CA VAL A 162 -35.49 -12.17 -8.73
C VAL A 162 -36.31 -10.95 -8.26
N PRO A 163 -36.15 -10.47 -7.01
CA PRO A 163 -36.90 -9.32 -6.52
C PRO A 163 -36.63 -8.04 -7.31
N ARG A 164 -37.68 -7.36 -7.78
CA ARG A 164 -37.57 -6.04 -8.44
C ARG A 164 -36.98 -5.00 -7.48
N ALA A 165 -35.85 -4.39 -7.87
CA ALA A 165 -35.20 -3.34 -7.10
C ALA A 165 -36.10 -2.10 -6.90
N VAL A 166 -36.55 -1.88 -5.67
CA VAL A 166 -37.34 -0.69 -5.28
C VAL A 166 -36.46 0.55 -5.37
N ARG A 167 -36.86 1.53 -6.20
CA ARG A 167 -36.21 2.85 -6.26
C ARG A 167 -36.41 3.61 -4.96
N ARG A 168 -35.37 3.70 -4.13
CA ARG A 168 -35.37 4.55 -2.92
C ARG A 168 -35.35 6.04 -3.31
N PRO A 169 -36.08 6.92 -2.59
CA PRO A 169 -36.01 8.37 -2.78
C PRO A 169 -34.61 8.92 -2.41
N PRO A 170 -34.23 10.12 -2.91
CA PRO A 170 -32.93 10.70 -2.62
C PRO A 170 -32.77 10.99 -1.13
N ALA A 171 -31.73 10.40 -0.51
CA ALA A 171 -31.47 10.54 0.92
C ALA A 171 -31.26 12.02 1.33
N ARG A 172 -31.94 12.43 2.40
CA ARG A 172 -31.79 13.73 3.05
C ARG A 172 -30.45 13.83 3.81
N LEU A 173 -29.87 15.02 3.85
CA LEU A 173 -28.68 15.31 4.65
C LEU A 173 -29.04 15.33 6.15
N SER A 174 -28.09 15.00 7.03
CA SER A 174 -28.24 15.25 8.47
C SER A 174 -28.10 16.74 8.79
N ALA A 175 -28.50 17.16 10.00
CA ALA A 175 -28.29 18.52 10.46
C ALA A 175 -26.80 18.91 10.47
N GLU A 176 -25.92 18.00 10.89
CA GLU A 176 -24.46 18.17 10.83
C GLU A 176 -23.96 18.36 9.38
N GLN A 177 -24.48 17.56 8.44
CA GLN A 177 -24.10 17.61 7.03
C GLN A 177 -24.60 18.90 6.34
N GLU A 178 -25.79 19.39 6.69
CA GLU A 178 -26.28 20.68 6.19
C GLU A 178 -25.54 21.87 6.82
N ALA A 179 -25.13 21.79 8.09
CA ALA A 179 -24.29 22.80 8.73
C ALA A 179 -22.92 22.93 8.04
N VAL A 180 -22.29 21.79 7.68
CA VAL A 180 -21.07 21.78 6.86
C VAL A 180 -21.32 22.40 5.48
N LEU A 181 -22.41 22.05 4.79
CA LEU A 181 -22.75 22.60 3.48
C LEU A 181 -23.00 24.12 3.53
N SER A 182 -23.65 24.60 4.59
CA SER A 182 -23.86 26.03 4.87
C SER A 182 -22.54 26.76 5.10
N ALA A 183 -21.63 26.19 5.90
CA ALA A 183 -20.30 26.73 6.13
C ALA A 183 -19.48 26.85 4.82
N VAL A 184 -19.53 25.84 3.94
CA VAL A 184 -18.90 25.92 2.61
C VAL A 184 -19.51 27.04 1.77
N ARG A 185 -20.84 27.14 1.70
CA ARG A 185 -21.54 28.20 0.94
C ARG A 185 -21.22 29.61 1.45
N SER A 186 -20.87 29.76 2.73
CA SER A 186 -20.40 31.04 3.30
C SER A 186 -18.96 31.42 2.94
N GLY A 187 -18.29 30.68 2.05
CA GLY A 187 -16.93 30.97 1.59
C GLY A 187 -15.82 30.57 2.57
N LYS A 188 -16.15 29.96 3.71
CA LYS A 188 -15.16 29.57 4.73
C LYS A 188 -14.40 28.32 4.30
N SER A 189 -13.07 28.38 4.37
CA SER A 189 -12.24 27.16 4.33
C SER A 189 -12.52 26.30 5.56
N ILE A 190 -12.85 25.03 5.35
CA ILE A 190 -13.28 24.09 6.40
C ILE A 190 -12.48 22.78 6.38
N PHE A 191 -12.36 22.19 7.56
CA PHE A 191 -12.07 20.77 7.73
C PHE A 191 -13.29 20.09 8.34
N PHE A 192 -13.74 18.99 7.75
CA PHE A 192 -14.75 18.14 8.39
C PHE A 192 -14.32 16.67 8.44
N THR A 193 -14.64 16.04 9.56
CA THR A 193 -14.14 14.72 9.95
C THR A 193 -15.28 13.87 10.52
N GLY A 194 -14.97 12.68 10.98
CA GLY A 194 -15.89 11.76 11.66
C GLY A 194 -15.47 10.33 11.38
N CYS A 195 -16.09 9.36 12.06
CA CYS A 195 -15.79 7.95 11.88
C CYS A 195 -15.97 7.46 10.43
N ALA A 196 -15.37 6.33 10.09
CA ALA A 196 -15.69 5.61 8.87
C ALA A 196 -17.21 5.30 8.82
N GLY A 197 -17.88 5.71 7.75
CA GLY A 197 -19.32 5.47 7.57
C GLY A 197 -20.25 6.67 7.85
N THR A 198 -19.75 7.82 8.30
CA THR A 198 -20.56 9.04 8.59
C THR A 198 -21.00 9.85 7.35
N GLY A 199 -20.79 9.31 6.15
CA GLY A 199 -21.25 9.94 4.90
C GLY A 199 -20.36 11.06 4.34
N LYS A 200 -19.13 11.25 4.82
CA LYS A 200 -18.19 12.29 4.33
C LYS A 200 -18.14 12.44 2.80
N SER A 201 -17.83 11.39 2.06
CA SER A 201 -17.75 11.44 0.59
C SER A 201 -19.13 11.55 -0.11
N PHE A 202 -20.24 11.25 0.57
CA PHE A 202 -21.59 11.56 0.06
C PHE A 202 -21.89 13.06 0.18
N LEU A 203 -21.52 13.67 1.30
CA LEU A 203 -21.58 15.12 1.50
C LEU A 203 -20.66 15.86 0.50
N LEU A 204 -19.42 15.40 0.28
CA LEU A 204 -18.55 15.98 -0.76
C LEU A 204 -19.22 16.01 -2.14
N LYS A 205 -19.92 14.94 -2.56
CA LYS A 205 -20.63 14.93 -3.85
C LYS A 205 -21.73 15.99 -3.93
N ARG A 206 -22.41 16.29 -2.81
CA ARG A 206 -23.39 17.38 -2.72
C ARG A 206 -22.71 18.75 -2.75
N ILE A 207 -21.57 18.90 -2.07
CA ILE A 207 -20.75 20.12 -2.10
C ILE A 207 -20.25 20.42 -3.51
N VAL A 208 -19.60 19.46 -4.18
CA VAL A 208 -19.14 19.57 -5.58
C VAL A 208 -20.29 19.97 -6.51
N GLY A 209 -21.46 19.34 -6.37
CA GLY A 209 -22.65 19.67 -7.16
C GLY A 209 -23.32 21.02 -6.82
N SER A 210 -22.85 21.72 -5.77
CA SER A 210 -23.36 23.03 -5.35
C SER A 210 -22.40 24.20 -5.62
N LEU A 211 -21.16 23.91 -6.02
CA LEU A 211 -20.12 24.90 -6.28
C LEU A 211 -19.90 25.12 -7.80
N PRO A 212 -19.32 26.26 -8.23
CA PRO A 212 -19.08 26.54 -9.65
C PRO A 212 -18.12 25.51 -10.29
N PRO A 213 -18.53 24.76 -11.33
CA PRO A 213 -17.75 23.62 -11.82
C PRO A 213 -16.46 24.01 -12.58
N LYS A 214 -16.31 25.27 -12.99
CA LYS A 214 -15.10 25.76 -13.70
C LYS A 214 -13.95 26.14 -12.78
N SER A 215 -14.22 26.44 -11.50
CA SER A 215 -13.21 26.90 -10.52
C SER A 215 -13.12 25.99 -9.28
N THR A 216 -13.83 24.87 -9.29
CA THR A 216 -13.83 23.86 -8.22
C THR A 216 -13.02 22.65 -8.64
N TYR A 217 -11.96 22.35 -7.90
CA TYR A 217 -11.06 21.22 -8.15
C TYR A 217 -11.25 20.15 -7.08
N ALA A 218 -11.82 19.01 -7.49
CA ALA A 218 -11.96 17.82 -6.65
C ALA A 218 -10.64 17.03 -6.63
N THR A 219 -10.05 16.85 -5.45
CA THR A 219 -8.82 16.06 -5.27
C THR A 219 -8.91 15.10 -4.09
N ALA A 220 -8.04 14.09 -4.08
CA ALA A 220 -7.82 13.23 -2.92
C ALA A 220 -6.34 12.81 -2.82
N SER A 221 -5.96 12.23 -1.68
CA SER A 221 -4.62 11.68 -1.44
C SER A 221 -4.29 10.49 -2.36
N THR A 222 -5.26 9.62 -2.66
CA THR A 222 -5.08 8.44 -3.55
C THR A 222 -5.96 8.51 -4.80
N GLY A 223 -5.52 7.83 -5.88
CA GLY A 223 -6.28 7.79 -7.14
C GLY A 223 -7.65 7.14 -7.01
N VAL A 224 -7.79 6.09 -6.19
CA VAL A 224 -9.08 5.41 -5.95
C VAL A 224 -10.07 6.35 -5.27
N ALA A 225 -9.64 7.07 -4.22
CA ALA A 225 -10.46 8.07 -3.53
C ALA A 225 -10.84 9.23 -4.47
N ALA A 226 -9.89 9.73 -5.28
CA ALA A 226 -10.15 10.77 -6.26
C ALA A 226 -11.25 10.35 -7.27
N CYS A 227 -11.17 9.13 -7.80
CA CYS A 227 -12.18 8.59 -8.70
C CYS A 227 -13.58 8.42 -8.04
N HIS A 228 -13.66 8.25 -6.71
CA HIS A 228 -14.95 8.21 -6.01
C HIS A 228 -15.69 9.54 -6.04
N ILE A 229 -14.98 10.67 -5.98
CA ILE A 229 -15.54 12.03 -6.02
C ILE A 229 -15.51 12.68 -7.42
N GLY A 230 -14.99 11.97 -8.43
CA GLY A 230 -14.87 12.48 -9.81
C GLY A 230 -13.69 13.43 -10.03
N GLY A 231 -12.67 13.36 -9.18
CA GLY A 231 -11.50 14.23 -9.15
C GLY A 231 -10.20 13.57 -9.63
N THR A 232 -9.08 14.23 -9.32
CA THR A 232 -7.70 13.75 -9.57
C THR A 232 -6.90 13.63 -8.26
N THR A 233 -5.66 13.13 -8.27
CA THR A 233 -4.82 13.13 -7.06
C THR A 233 -4.33 14.54 -6.75
N LEU A 234 -4.16 14.86 -5.47
CA LEU A 234 -3.63 16.17 -5.03
C LEU A 234 -2.25 16.47 -5.65
N HIS A 235 -1.39 15.45 -5.76
CA HIS A 235 -0.10 15.54 -6.44
C HIS A 235 -0.22 15.90 -7.93
N ALA A 236 -1.16 15.29 -8.66
CA ALA A 236 -1.38 15.56 -10.08
C ALA A 236 -2.05 16.92 -10.35
N PHE A 237 -2.88 17.41 -9.42
CA PHE A 237 -3.37 18.79 -9.44
C PHE A 237 -2.23 19.79 -9.25
N ALA A 238 -1.42 19.59 -8.20
CA ALA A 238 -0.36 20.52 -7.80
C ALA A 238 0.79 20.60 -8.81
N GLY A 239 1.13 19.50 -9.48
CA GLY A 239 2.17 19.42 -10.50
C GLY A 239 3.62 19.48 -10.00
N ILE A 240 3.84 19.50 -8.68
CA ILE A 240 5.16 19.66 -8.03
C ILE A 240 5.88 18.34 -7.71
N GLY A 241 5.46 17.23 -8.33
CA GLY A 241 5.98 15.89 -8.01
C GLY A 241 5.67 15.48 -6.57
N SER A 242 6.68 15.00 -5.85
CA SER A 242 6.59 14.62 -4.42
C SER A 242 6.63 15.82 -3.46
N GLY A 243 6.87 17.04 -3.95
CA GLY A 243 7.03 18.24 -3.12
C GLY A 243 8.23 18.24 -2.17
N LYS A 244 9.15 17.26 -2.27
CA LYS A 244 10.38 17.16 -1.46
C LYS A 244 11.52 18.07 -1.93
N ALA A 245 11.39 18.69 -3.10
CA ALA A 245 12.38 19.63 -3.64
C ALA A 245 12.38 20.98 -2.88
N PRO A 246 13.44 21.80 -3.02
CA PRO A 246 13.44 23.20 -2.59
C PRO A 246 12.22 23.96 -3.08
N LEU A 247 11.81 25.00 -2.35
CA LEU A 247 10.57 25.74 -2.63
C LEU A 247 10.57 26.31 -4.05
N GLU A 248 11.70 26.87 -4.44
CA GLU A 248 11.96 27.55 -5.70
C GLU A 248 11.76 26.57 -6.87
N GLN A 249 12.25 25.33 -6.73
CA GLN A 249 12.02 24.27 -7.72
C GLN A 249 10.55 23.85 -7.76
N CYS A 250 9.87 23.71 -6.61
CA CYS A 250 8.43 23.44 -6.59
C CYS A 250 7.61 24.56 -7.25
N ILE A 251 8.00 25.84 -7.07
CA ILE A 251 7.36 26.98 -7.75
C ILE A 251 7.61 26.89 -9.25
N GLN A 252 8.85 26.65 -9.72
CA GLN A 252 9.16 26.47 -11.14
C GLN A 252 8.35 25.33 -11.80
N LEU A 253 8.11 24.23 -11.08
CA LEU A 253 7.23 23.14 -11.54
C LEU A 253 5.77 23.59 -11.65
N ALA A 254 5.29 24.37 -10.68
CA ALA A 254 3.92 24.88 -10.66
C ALA A 254 3.66 26.03 -11.65
N GLU A 255 4.69 26.78 -12.05
CA GLU A 255 4.60 27.86 -13.05
C GLU A 255 4.50 27.37 -14.50
N ARG A 256 4.71 26.07 -14.76
CA ARG A 256 4.54 25.45 -16.09
C ARG A 256 3.14 25.75 -16.65
N PRO A 257 2.98 26.11 -17.95
CA PRO A 257 1.75 26.73 -18.47
C PRO A 257 0.44 26.03 -18.10
N GLY A 258 0.37 24.70 -18.21
CA GLY A 258 -0.83 23.93 -17.86
C GLY A 258 -1.10 23.83 -16.35
N VAL A 259 -0.05 23.72 -15.53
CA VAL A 259 -0.16 23.61 -14.06
C VAL A 259 -0.49 24.97 -13.45
N ARG A 260 0.17 26.03 -13.92
CA ARG A 260 -0.09 27.43 -13.55
C ARG A 260 -1.53 27.82 -13.78
N GLN A 261 -2.12 27.40 -14.90
CA GLN A 261 -3.53 27.67 -15.20
C GLN A 261 -4.47 27.01 -14.17
N HIS A 262 -4.17 25.79 -13.69
CA HIS A 262 -4.96 25.16 -12.63
C HIS A 262 -4.88 25.97 -11.32
N TRP A 263 -3.68 26.37 -10.90
CA TRP A 263 -3.48 27.18 -9.69
C TRP A 263 -4.15 28.55 -9.75
N LEU A 264 -4.14 29.22 -10.91
CA LEU A 264 -4.80 30.51 -11.10
C LEU A 264 -6.33 30.40 -11.20
N ALA A 265 -6.86 29.37 -11.87
CA ALA A 265 -8.30 29.16 -12.05
C ALA A 265 -9.00 28.55 -10.83
N CYS A 266 -8.25 27.90 -9.92
CA CYS A 266 -8.80 27.35 -8.69
C CYS A 266 -9.30 28.45 -7.76
N GLN A 267 -10.56 28.34 -7.33
CA GLN A 267 -11.17 29.11 -6.25
C GLN A 267 -11.52 28.19 -5.08
N HIS A 268 -11.92 26.95 -5.36
CA HIS A 268 -12.30 25.95 -4.38
C HIS A 268 -11.43 24.70 -4.58
N LEU A 269 -10.66 24.31 -3.57
CA LEU A 269 -9.87 23.08 -3.58
C LEU A 269 -10.44 22.09 -2.56
N ILE A 270 -10.98 20.99 -3.06
CA ILE A 270 -11.51 19.90 -2.24
C ILE A 270 -10.43 18.83 -2.08
N ILE A 271 -10.20 18.35 -0.85
CA ILE A 271 -9.24 17.29 -0.55
C ILE A 271 -9.92 16.20 0.30
N ASP A 272 -10.23 15.05 -0.30
CA ASP A 272 -10.71 13.85 0.41
C ASP A 272 -9.53 12.97 0.89
N GLU A 273 -9.77 12.20 1.95
CA GLU A 273 -8.82 11.32 2.64
C GLU A 273 -7.50 12.04 3.01
N ILE A 274 -7.60 13.23 3.63
CA ILE A 274 -6.44 14.05 4.07
C ILE A 274 -5.49 13.34 5.04
N SER A 275 -5.90 12.23 5.67
CA SER A 275 -5.08 11.51 6.67
C SER A 275 -3.75 11.00 6.09
N MET A 276 -3.73 10.66 4.79
CA MET A 276 -2.56 10.20 4.06
C MET A 276 -1.70 11.34 3.47
N VAL A 277 -2.02 12.61 3.75
CA VAL A 277 -1.25 13.77 3.28
C VAL A 277 -0.29 14.23 4.37
N ASP A 278 1.01 14.21 4.06
CA ASP A 278 2.06 14.68 4.96
C ASP A 278 2.00 16.21 5.18
N GLY A 279 2.29 16.62 6.42
CA GLY A 279 2.24 18.02 6.85
C GLY A 279 3.31 18.91 6.22
N LYS A 280 4.49 18.37 5.87
CA LYS A 280 5.54 19.13 5.15
C LYS A 280 5.10 19.36 3.70
N PHE A 281 4.45 18.37 3.08
CA PHE A 281 3.82 18.54 1.75
C PHE A 281 2.69 19.57 1.76
N PHE A 282 1.83 19.58 2.80
CA PHE A 282 0.79 20.61 2.94
C PHE A 282 1.39 22.03 3.11
N ASP A 283 2.41 22.19 3.97
CA ASP A 283 3.17 23.45 4.09
C ASP A 283 3.84 23.86 2.75
N ARG A 284 4.27 22.90 1.92
CA ARG A 284 4.82 23.17 0.59
C ARG A 284 3.75 23.67 -0.39
N LEU A 285 2.58 23.03 -0.42
CA LEU A 285 1.46 23.45 -1.26
C LEU A 285 0.99 24.87 -0.96
N GLU A 286 0.90 25.24 0.32
CA GLU A 286 0.50 26.58 0.76
C GLU A 286 1.44 27.66 0.21
N ALA A 287 2.75 27.46 0.35
CA ALA A 287 3.76 28.39 -0.14
C ALA A 287 3.76 28.51 -1.68
N VAL A 288 3.60 27.38 -2.39
CA VAL A 288 3.46 27.36 -3.86
C VAL A 288 2.19 28.09 -4.30
N ALA A 289 1.06 27.89 -3.61
CA ALA A 289 -0.19 28.55 -3.93
C ALA A 289 -0.09 30.08 -3.82
N ARG A 290 0.51 30.60 -2.73
CA ARG A 290 0.77 32.04 -2.56
C ARG A 290 1.69 32.61 -3.64
N ALA A 291 2.80 31.92 -3.93
CA ALA A 291 3.78 32.36 -4.93
C ALA A 291 3.18 32.42 -6.35
N VAL A 292 2.56 31.33 -6.83
CA VAL A 292 2.03 31.23 -8.20
C VAL A 292 0.85 32.19 -8.42
N ARG A 293 0.04 32.44 -7.38
CA ARG A 293 -1.13 33.33 -7.45
C ARG A 293 -0.82 34.78 -7.09
N LYS A 294 0.40 35.07 -6.59
CA LYS A 294 0.85 36.39 -6.13
C LYS A 294 -0.13 37.02 -5.12
N ARG A 295 -0.50 36.24 -4.10
CA ARG A 295 -1.39 36.65 -3.00
C ARG A 295 -0.84 36.15 -1.67
N ASP A 296 -0.75 37.02 -0.68
CA ASP A 296 -0.29 36.67 0.67
C ASP A 296 -1.37 36.06 1.57
N GLU A 297 -2.64 36.06 1.11
CA GLU A 297 -3.74 35.32 1.72
C GLU A 297 -3.37 33.83 1.90
N PRO A 298 -3.80 33.16 2.99
CA PRO A 298 -3.53 31.74 3.20
C PRO A 298 -3.88 30.89 1.97
N PHE A 299 -2.94 30.05 1.53
CA PHE A 299 -3.10 29.21 0.33
C PHE A 299 -3.41 30.02 -0.96
N GLY A 300 -2.99 31.28 -1.02
CA GLY A 300 -3.24 32.20 -2.14
C GLY A 300 -4.71 32.63 -2.27
N GLY A 301 -5.50 32.57 -1.19
CA GLY A 301 -6.92 32.92 -1.20
C GLY A 301 -7.81 31.84 -1.88
N ILE A 302 -7.38 30.58 -1.87
CA ILE A 302 -8.19 29.43 -2.28
C ILE A 302 -9.02 28.96 -1.09
N GLN A 303 -10.34 28.78 -1.27
CA GLN A 303 -11.19 28.15 -0.26
C GLN A 303 -10.85 26.64 -0.19
N LEU A 304 -10.39 26.19 0.97
CA LEU A 304 -10.08 24.77 1.20
C LEU A 304 -11.29 24.04 1.78
N ILE A 305 -11.64 22.89 1.20
CA ILE A 305 -12.74 22.04 1.66
C ILE A 305 -12.14 20.66 1.90
N ILE A 306 -11.67 20.43 3.11
CA ILE A 306 -10.88 19.26 3.46
C ILE A 306 -11.74 18.25 4.23
N CYS A 307 -11.65 16.97 3.90
CA CYS A 307 -12.15 15.92 4.77
C CYS A 307 -11.26 14.68 4.86
N GLY A 308 -11.49 13.91 5.92
CA GLY A 308 -10.80 12.66 6.20
C GLY A 308 -11.04 12.24 7.64
N ASP A 309 -10.23 11.32 8.13
CA ASP A 309 -10.24 10.85 9.52
C ASP A 309 -8.80 10.47 9.88
N PHE A 310 -8.14 11.25 10.74
CA PHE A 310 -6.72 11.02 11.06
C PHE A 310 -6.50 9.73 11.86
N LEU A 311 -7.56 9.09 12.38
CA LEU A 311 -7.51 7.75 13.00
C LEU A 311 -7.64 6.60 11.99
N GLN A 312 -7.71 6.90 10.68
CA GLN A 312 -7.49 5.94 9.59
C GLN A 312 -5.99 5.86 9.25
N LEU A 313 -5.61 5.53 8.01
CA LEU A 313 -4.18 5.39 7.67
C LEU A 313 -3.43 6.74 7.72
N PRO A 314 -2.22 6.77 8.29
CA PRO A 314 -1.33 7.93 8.30
C PRO A 314 -0.69 8.19 6.92
N PRO A 315 0.09 9.27 6.74
CA PRO A 315 0.90 9.48 5.55
C PRO A 315 1.94 8.36 5.37
N VAL A 316 2.18 7.96 4.11
CA VAL A 316 3.17 6.90 3.78
C VAL A 316 4.58 7.51 3.75
N CYS A 317 5.28 7.44 4.88
CA CYS A 317 6.67 7.87 5.02
C CYS A 317 7.65 6.71 4.76
N LYS A 318 8.90 7.04 4.39
CA LYS A 318 9.99 6.04 4.36
C LYS A 318 10.45 5.77 5.79
N ALA A 319 10.96 4.57 6.08
CA ALA A 319 11.26 4.08 7.44
C ALA A 319 12.29 4.88 8.28
N HIS A 320 12.85 5.98 7.77
CA HIS A 320 13.78 6.87 8.47
C HIS A 320 13.28 8.33 8.52
N GLU A 321 12.05 8.61 8.07
CA GLU A 321 11.45 9.94 8.11
C GLU A 321 10.35 10.00 9.17
N GLU A 322 10.42 10.98 10.07
CA GLU A 322 9.36 11.26 11.05
C GLU A 322 8.06 11.67 10.32
N THR A 323 7.00 10.87 10.53
CA THR A 323 5.67 11.05 9.94
C THR A 323 4.98 12.26 10.55
N LYS A 324 4.75 13.31 9.75
CA LYS A 324 4.07 14.52 10.21
C LYS A 324 2.65 14.57 9.66
N PHE A 325 1.65 14.54 10.53
CA PHE A 325 0.25 14.66 10.11
C PHE A 325 -0.07 16.07 9.58
N CYS A 326 -1.03 16.15 8.66
CA CYS A 326 -1.46 17.42 8.06
C CYS A 326 -1.90 18.48 9.11
N PHE A 327 -2.56 18.08 10.20
CA PHE A 327 -2.96 19.01 11.28
C PHE A 327 -1.78 19.60 12.08
N GLN A 328 -0.58 19.04 11.95
CA GLN A 328 0.66 19.54 12.56
C GLN A 328 1.41 20.51 11.62
N ALA A 329 0.95 20.72 10.38
CA ALA A 329 1.54 21.67 9.44
C ALA A 329 1.47 23.10 9.99
N LYS A 330 2.50 23.91 9.73
CA LYS A 330 2.59 25.30 10.23
C LYS A 330 1.47 26.17 9.64
N SER A 331 1.03 25.85 8.43
CA SER A 331 -0.07 26.49 7.71
C SER A 331 -1.47 26.04 8.15
N TRP A 332 -1.65 24.85 8.72
CA TRP A 332 -2.99 24.27 8.99
C TRP A 332 -3.92 25.22 9.76
N ARG A 333 -3.44 25.76 10.89
CA ARG A 333 -4.20 26.70 11.74
C ARG A 333 -4.51 28.04 11.05
N LYS A 334 -3.76 28.42 10.00
CA LYS A 334 -3.98 29.65 9.22
C LYS A 334 -4.94 29.42 8.05
N CYS A 335 -4.96 28.22 7.49
CA CYS A 335 -5.74 27.90 6.29
C CYS A 335 -7.16 27.35 6.60
N ILE A 336 -7.40 26.84 7.82
CA ILE A 336 -8.65 26.17 8.20
C ILE A 336 -9.40 27.00 9.26
N HIS A 337 -10.54 27.59 8.87
CA HIS A 337 -11.32 28.46 9.75
C HIS A 337 -12.28 27.70 10.67
N ILE A 338 -12.83 26.57 10.21
CA ILE A 338 -13.83 25.78 10.93
C ILE A 338 -13.45 24.30 10.89
N ASN A 339 -13.58 23.62 12.03
CA ASN A 339 -13.37 22.18 12.18
C ASN A 339 -14.68 21.54 12.70
N MET A 340 -15.27 20.61 11.93
CA MET A 340 -16.55 19.95 12.26
C MET A 340 -16.40 18.42 12.33
N GLU A 341 -16.97 17.76 13.34
CA GLU A 341 -17.00 16.29 13.45
C GLU A 341 -18.42 15.80 13.15
N LEU A 342 -18.59 14.92 12.16
CA LEU A 342 -19.84 14.22 11.87
C LEU A 342 -19.92 12.99 12.77
N THR A 343 -20.98 12.86 13.56
CA THR A 343 -21.16 11.79 14.54
C THR A 343 -22.08 10.67 14.04
N GLU A 344 -23.04 10.97 13.17
CA GLU A 344 -24.06 10.03 12.72
C GLU A 344 -23.48 8.98 11.72
N VAL A 345 -23.23 7.75 12.18
CA VAL A 345 -22.78 6.65 11.32
C VAL A 345 -23.95 6.09 10.50
N ARG A 346 -23.84 6.14 9.17
CA ARG A 346 -24.91 5.71 8.22
C ARG A 346 -24.58 4.47 7.39
N ARG A 347 -23.33 3.96 7.43
CA ARG A 347 -22.88 2.80 6.65
C ARG A 347 -23.27 1.47 7.29
N GLN A 348 -23.04 1.35 8.60
CA GLN A 348 -23.40 0.18 9.40
C GLN A 348 -24.76 0.44 10.06
N THR A 349 -25.70 -0.49 9.93
CA THR A 349 -27.03 -0.41 10.57
C THR A 349 -27.07 -1.06 11.96
N ASP A 350 -26.08 -1.90 12.26
CA ASP A 350 -25.94 -2.61 13.53
C ASP A 350 -25.23 -1.73 14.56
N LYS A 351 -25.93 -1.39 15.65
CA LYS A 351 -25.40 -0.57 16.75
C LYS A 351 -24.21 -1.22 17.46
N THR A 352 -24.24 -2.55 17.65
CA THR A 352 -23.15 -3.29 18.32
C THR A 352 -21.88 -3.20 17.49
N PHE A 353 -22.00 -3.38 16.16
CA PHE A 353 -20.86 -3.22 15.25
C PHE A 353 -20.37 -1.77 15.14
N VAL A 354 -21.25 -0.76 15.25
CA VAL A 354 -20.84 0.65 15.33
C VAL A 354 -20.05 0.94 16.61
N SER A 355 -20.49 0.44 17.76
CA SER A 355 -19.76 0.58 19.05
C SER A 355 -18.39 -0.10 18.99
N LEU A 356 -18.33 -1.33 18.45
CA LEU A 356 -17.09 -2.08 18.24
C LEU A 356 -16.10 -1.29 17.36
N LEU A 357 -16.55 -0.82 16.19
CA LEU A 357 -15.71 -0.03 15.29
C LEU A 357 -15.25 1.30 15.93
N SER A 358 -16.06 1.88 16.82
CA SER A 358 -15.72 3.12 17.54
C SER A 358 -14.66 2.88 18.63
N ALA A 359 -14.70 1.74 19.32
CA ALA A 359 -13.63 1.33 20.23
C ALA A 359 -12.31 1.10 19.48
N VAL A 360 -12.36 0.33 18.39
CA VAL A 360 -11.20 0.04 17.52
C VAL A 360 -10.60 1.33 16.92
N ARG A 361 -11.43 2.32 16.52
CA ARG A 361 -10.98 3.65 16.05
C ARG A 361 -10.10 4.36 17.09
N LEU A 362 -10.41 4.19 18.37
CA LEU A 362 -9.70 4.81 19.50
C LEU A 362 -8.53 3.96 20.02
N GLY A 363 -8.16 2.87 19.35
CA GLY A 363 -7.12 1.95 19.81
C GLY A 363 -7.53 1.12 21.03
N ARG A 364 -8.84 0.97 21.28
CA ARG A 364 -9.36 0.20 22.42
C ARG A 364 -9.89 -1.16 21.94
N CYS A 365 -9.36 -2.23 22.51
CA CYS A 365 -9.82 -3.59 22.28
C CYS A 365 -10.20 -4.22 23.62
N THR A 366 -11.48 -4.17 24.00
CA THR A 366 -11.99 -4.85 25.20
C THR A 366 -12.10 -6.36 24.95
N GLU A 367 -12.30 -7.14 26.01
CA GLU A 367 -12.56 -8.58 25.88
C GLU A 367 -13.80 -8.87 25.02
N GLU A 368 -14.87 -8.09 25.18
CA GLU A 368 -16.08 -8.21 24.34
C GLU A 368 -15.77 -7.95 22.86
N VAL A 369 -15.04 -6.88 22.53
CA VAL A 369 -14.61 -6.57 21.15
C VAL A 369 -13.74 -7.69 20.58
N THR A 370 -12.82 -8.21 21.39
CA THR A 370 -11.93 -9.32 21.03
C THR A 370 -12.72 -10.58 20.71
N ARG A 371 -13.64 -10.96 21.60
CA ARG A 371 -14.53 -12.13 21.44
C ARG A 371 -15.39 -11.99 20.19
N LEU A 372 -16.03 -10.84 19.97
CA LEU A 372 -16.87 -10.59 18.79
C LEU A 372 -16.06 -10.65 17.48
N LEU A 373 -14.83 -10.13 17.46
CA LEU A 373 -13.96 -10.22 16.28
C LEU A 373 -13.48 -11.66 16.02
N MET A 374 -13.05 -12.39 17.05
CA MET A 374 -12.64 -13.80 16.93
C MET A 374 -13.79 -14.70 16.46
N GLN A 375 -15.02 -14.46 16.94
CA GLN A 375 -16.21 -15.19 16.47
C GLN A 375 -16.47 -15.00 14.97
N THR A 376 -16.02 -13.91 14.33
CA THR A 376 -16.21 -13.74 12.88
C THR A 376 -15.42 -14.72 12.01
N ALA A 377 -14.43 -15.44 12.55
CA ALA A 377 -13.62 -16.39 11.78
C ALA A 377 -14.46 -17.52 11.12
N THR A 378 -15.60 -17.87 11.73
CA THR A 378 -16.56 -18.89 11.25
C THR A 378 -17.61 -18.34 10.27
N ASN A 379 -17.65 -17.02 10.01
CA ASN A 379 -18.61 -16.43 9.09
C ASN A 379 -18.38 -16.91 7.64
N ARG A 380 -19.48 -17.13 6.90
CA ARG A 380 -19.43 -17.61 5.51
C ARG A 380 -18.80 -16.57 4.58
N SER A 381 -17.76 -16.97 3.85
CA SER A 381 -16.98 -16.11 2.96
C SER A 381 -17.54 -15.99 1.53
N GLU A 382 -18.83 -16.25 1.31
CA GLU A 382 -19.46 -16.26 -0.02
C GLU A 382 -20.91 -15.80 0.03
N ARG A 383 -21.36 -15.08 -1.01
CA ARG A 383 -22.75 -14.68 -1.20
C ARG A 383 -23.09 -14.60 -2.70
N ASP A 384 -24.20 -15.20 -3.12
CA ASP A 384 -24.74 -15.13 -4.50
C ASP A 384 -23.75 -15.59 -5.61
N GLY A 385 -22.89 -16.56 -5.27
CA GLY A 385 -21.80 -17.06 -6.13
C GLY A 385 -20.63 -16.08 -6.28
N ILE A 386 -20.51 -15.10 -5.37
CA ILE A 386 -19.45 -14.11 -5.33
C ILE A 386 -18.69 -14.24 -4.00
N LEU A 387 -17.44 -14.70 -4.09
CA LEU A 387 -16.52 -14.82 -2.96
C LEU A 387 -16.25 -13.46 -2.30
N ALA A 388 -15.99 -13.50 -0.99
CA ALA A 388 -15.53 -12.35 -0.23
C ALA A 388 -14.21 -11.81 -0.80
N THR A 389 -14.08 -10.48 -0.82
CA THR A 389 -12.80 -9.84 -1.18
C THR A 389 -11.89 -9.88 0.04
N ARG A 390 -10.69 -10.44 -0.09
CA ARG A 390 -9.67 -10.46 0.96
C ARG A 390 -8.96 -9.11 1.02
N LEU A 391 -8.84 -8.54 2.22
CA LEU A 391 -8.01 -7.37 2.49
C LEU A 391 -6.64 -7.82 3.00
N CYS A 392 -5.59 -7.46 2.26
CA CYS A 392 -4.20 -7.75 2.64
C CYS A 392 -3.47 -6.47 3.08
N THR A 393 -2.48 -6.59 3.96
CA THR A 393 -1.66 -5.44 4.41
C THR A 393 -0.64 -5.03 3.34
N HIS A 394 -0.02 -6.00 2.66
CA HIS A 394 1.00 -5.78 1.62
C HIS A 394 0.40 -5.90 0.20
N LYS A 395 1.11 -5.33 -0.80
CA LYS A 395 0.70 -5.39 -2.21
C LYS A 395 0.96 -6.77 -2.82
N ASP A 396 2.04 -7.42 -2.44
CA ASP A 396 2.49 -8.67 -3.06
C ASP A 396 1.52 -9.82 -2.71
N ASP A 397 1.06 -9.86 -1.46
CA ASP A 397 -0.04 -10.73 -0.98
C ASP A 397 -1.30 -10.60 -1.86
N VAL A 398 -1.60 -9.40 -2.38
CA VAL A 398 -2.78 -9.14 -3.23
C VAL A 398 -2.58 -9.72 -4.63
N GLU A 399 -1.39 -9.57 -5.19
CA GLU A 399 -1.08 -10.01 -6.56
C GLU A 399 -0.99 -11.55 -6.58
N ILE A 400 -0.24 -12.14 -5.65
CA ILE A 400 -0.18 -13.60 -5.44
C ILE A 400 -1.59 -14.21 -5.24
N THR A 401 -2.43 -13.62 -4.38
CA THR A 401 -3.78 -14.15 -4.13
C THR A 401 -4.67 -14.08 -5.37
N ASN A 402 -4.66 -12.96 -6.10
CA ASN A 402 -5.49 -12.82 -7.30
C ASN A 402 -5.02 -13.74 -8.44
N GLU A 403 -3.71 -13.86 -8.66
CA GLU A 403 -3.14 -14.76 -9.69
C GLU A 403 -3.41 -16.23 -9.38
N ARG A 404 -3.21 -16.65 -8.11
CA ARG A 404 -3.54 -18.01 -7.66
C ARG A 404 -5.02 -18.34 -7.87
N ARG A 405 -5.93 -17.40 -7.58
CA ARG A 405 -7.37 -17.60 -7.78
C ARG A 405 -7.75 -17.62 -9.26
N LEU A 406 -7.09 -16.84 -10.12
CA LEU A 406 -7.29 -16.88 -11.57
C LEU A 406 -6.83 -18.23 -12.15
N GLN A 407 -5.64 -18.71 -11.76
CA GLN A 407 -5.06 -19.99 -12.20
C GLN A 407 -5.84 -21.23 -11.71
N GLN A 408 -6.76 -21.07 -10.75
CA GLN A 408 -7.62 -22.13 -10.24
C GLN A 408 -8.95 -22.27 -11.00
N LEU A 409 -9.24 -21.39 -11.96
CA LEU A 409 -10.42 -21.51 -12.81
C LEU A 409 -10.14 -22.48 -13.97
N SER A 410 -11.12 -23.32 -14.30
CA SER A 410 -11.04 -24.35 -15.35
C SER A 410 -11.32 -23.83 -16.78
N GLY A 411 -11.47 -22.52 -16.96
CA GLY A 411 -11.76 -21.90 -18.26
C GLY A 411 -10.51 -21.41 -19.00
N GLU A 412 -10.65 -21.19 -20.31
CA GLU A 412 -9.56 -20.64 -21.14
C GLU A 412 -9.18 -19.20 -20.74
N VAL A 413 -7.89 -18.88 -20.89
CA VAL A 413 -7.33 -17.58 -20.49
C VAL A 413 -7.46 -16.58 -21.64
N HIS A 414 -8.42 -15.66 -21.53
CA HIS A 414 -8.53 -14.52 -22.44
C HIS A 414 -7.61 -13.38 -22.00
N ALA A 415 -6.54 -13.14 -22.77
CA ALA A 415 -5.63 -12.02 -22.57
C ALA A 415 -6.14 -10.75 -23.25
N PHE A 416 -6.12 -9.62 -22.54
CA PHE A 416 -6.44 -8.30 -23.08
C PHE A 416 -5.24 -7.37 -22.86
N GLU A 417 -4.43 -7.16 -23.90
CA GLU A 417 -3.29 -6.24 -23.84
C GLU A 417 -3.76 -4.78 -23.87
N ALA A 418 -3.02 -3.90 -23.19
CA ALA A 418 -3.33 -2.48 -23.16
C ALA A 418 -2.78 -1.81 -24.42
N LEU A 419 -3.64 -1.09 -25.15
CA LEU A 419 -3.21 -0.23 -26.25
C LEU A 419 -2.78 1.12 -25.67
N ASP A 420 -1.48 1.22 -25.40
CA ASP A 420 -0.85 2.40 -24.83
C ASP A 420 -0.10 3.22 -25.88
N SER A 421 0.07 4.52 -25.62
CA SER A 421 1.06 5.34 -26.32
C SER A 421 2.51 5.09 -25.86
N ASP A 422 2.72 4.33 -24.78
CA ASP A 422 4.00 3.75 -24.31
C ASP A 422 3.71 2.73 -23.17
N PRO A 423 4.36 1.55 -23.07
CA PRO A 423 3.78 0.38 -22.39
C PRO A 423 4.07 0.25 -20.87
N MET A 424 3.04 0.27 -20.00
CA MET A 424 3.15 -0.13 -18.56
C MET A 424 1.79 -0.39 -17.83
N LEU A 425 1.20 -1.59 -17.92
CA LEU A 425 0.26 -2.28 -16.97
C LEU A 425 -0.87 -1.52 -16.19
N VAL A 426 -2.08 -2.09 -16.07
CA VAL A 426 -3.27 -1.45 -15.42
C VAL A 426 -4.32 -2.37 -14.75
N MET A 427 -5.31 -1.71 -14.11
CA MET A 427 -6.40 -2.19 -13.25
C MET A 427 -7.65 -1.30 -13.45
N LEU A 428 -8.87 -1.84 -13.34
CA LEU A 428 -10.14 -1.07 -13.25
C LEU A 428 -10.06 0.10 -12.27
N ALA A 429 -10.48 1.29 -12.72
CA ALA A 429 -10.42 2.51 -11.93
C ALA A 429 -11.56 3.53 -12.20
N LYS A 430 -12.72 3.13 -12.74
CA LYS A 430 -13.73 4.10 -13.24
C LYS A 430 -15.18 3.68 -12.96
N ASN A 431 -16.05 4.67 -12.71
CA ASN A 431 -17.50 4.47 -12.66
C ASN A 431 -18.05 4.36 -14.10
N LEU A 432 -18.92 3.38 -14.36
CA LEU A 432 -19.51 3.15 -15.69
C LEU A 432 -20.98 3.63 -15.74
N ASP A 433 -21.80 3.23 -14.78
CA ASP A 433 -23.19 3.71 -14.65
C ASP A 433 -23.63 3.72 -13.17
N VAL A 434 -23.65 4.91 -12.57
CA VAL A 434 -24.05 5.12 -11.18
C VAL A 434 -25.54 4.77 -10.95
N SER A 435 -26.39 4.87 -11.97
CA SER A 435 -27.83 4.59 -11.86
C SER A 435 -28.15 3.08 -11.82
N GLN A 436 -27.24 2.25 -12.33
CA GLN A 436 -27.30 0.78 -12.31
C GLN A 436 -26.41 0.16 -11.22
N GLY A 437 -25.76 0.97 -10.39
CA GLY A 437 -24.82 0.52 -9.36
C GLY A 437 -23.42 0.12 -9.87
N LEU A 438 -23.12 0.40 -11.14
CA LEU A 438 -21.83 0.12 -11.78
C LEU A 438 -20.82 1.23 -11.47
N VAL A 439 -20.41 1.29 -10.22
CA VAL A 439 -19.47 2.26 -9.64
C VAL A 439 -18.08 1.66 -9.46
N ASN A 440 -17.07 2.51 -9.23
CA ASN A 440 -15.74 2.05 -8.84
C ASN A 440 -15.84 1.20 -7.55
N GLY A 441 -15.26 -0.01 -7.56
CA GLY A 441 -15.45 -0.99 -6.50
C GLY A 441 -16.68 -1.91 -6.62
N ALA A 442 -17.50 -1.77 -7.67
CA ALA A 442 -18.55 -2.75 -7.97
C ALA A 442 -17.93 -4.12 -8.27
N ARG A 443 -18.42 -5.16 -7.62
CA ARG A 443 -17.96 -6.55 -7.79
C ARG A 443 -18.88 -7.30 -8.73
N GLY A 444 -18.29 -8.16 -9.56
CA GLY A 444 -19.01 -9.06 -10.44
C GLY A 444 -18.15 -10.25 -10.85
N VAL A 445 -18.80 -11.23 -11.46
CA VAL A 445 -18.20 -12.45 -11.99
C VAL A 445 -18.32 -12.41 -13.52
N VAL A 446 -17.24 -12.77 -14.22
CA VAL A 446 -17.29 -12.97 -15.67
C VAL A 446 -18.16 -14.20 -15.95
N VAL A 447 -19.25 -14.03 -16.70
CA VAL A 447 -20.21 -15.09 -17.03
C VAL A 447 -20.06 -15.58 -18.48
N GLY A 448 -19.09 -15.05 -19.22
CA GLY A 448 -18.76 -15.42 -20.58
C GLY A 448 -18.11 -14.26 -21.33
N PHE A 449 -17.84 -14.48 -22.62
CA PHE A 449 -17.28 -13.49 -23.54
C PHE A 449 -18.19 -13.38 -24.77
N GLU A 450 -18.20 -12.24 -25.46
CA GLU A 450 -18.90 -12.10 -26.74
C GLU A 450 -18.22 -12.93 -27.84
N SER A 451 -19.00 -13.45 -28.78
CA SER A 451 -18.52 -14.28 -29.91
C SER A 451 -18.06 -13.48 -31.14
N GLU A 452 -17.99 -12.16 -31.06
CA GLU A 452 -17.37 -11.29 -32.08
C GLU A 452 -15.83 -11.30 -31.95
N GLU A 453 -15.11 -10.87 -33.01
CA GLU A 453 -13.63 -10.87 -33.11
C GLU A 453 -12.84 -10.36 -31.88
N LYS A 454 -13.45 -9.53 -31.02
CA LYS A 454 -12.80 -8.89 -29.87
C LYS A 454 -13.06 -9.56 -28.53
N GLY A 455 -13.88 -10.61 -28.47
CA GLY A 455 -14.04 -11.46 -27.29
C GLY A 455 -14.37 -10.73 -25.99
N LEU A 456 -15.20 -9.67 -26.01
CA LEU A 456 -15.35 -8.78 -24.84
C LEU A 456 -16.04 -9.47 -23.65
N PRO A 457 -15.60 -9.24 -22.40
CA PRO A 457 -16.14 -9.92 -21.23
C PRO A 457 -17.54 -9.44 -20.84
N LYS A 458 -18.44 -10.41 -20.61
CA LYS A 458 -19.77 -10.22 -20.06
C LYS A 458 -19.71 -10.48 -18.55
N VAL A 459 -20.03 -9.47 -17.74
CA VAL A 459 -19.88 -9.50 -16.27
C VAL A 459 -21.24 -9.38 -15.60
N ARG A 460 -21.56 -10.30 -14.68
CA ARG A 460 -22.71 -10.26 -13.76
C ARG A 460 -22.28 -9.64 -12.45
N PHE A 461 -22.84 -8.49 -12.10
CA PHE A 461 -22.51 -7.74 -10.89
C PHE A 461 -23.40 -8.14 -9.71
N LEU A 462 -22.94 -7.86 -8.47
CA LEU A 462 -23.68 -8.12 -7.22
C LEU A 462 -25.06 -7.42 -7.18
N CYS A 463 -25.25 -6.34 -7.95
CA CYS A 463 -26.56 -5.68 -8.11
C CYS A 463 -27.54 -6.44 -9.02
N GLY A 464 -27.19 -7.63 -9.51
CA GLY A 464 -27.99 -8.45 -10.43
C GLY A 464 -27.86 -8.05 -11.91
N VAL A 465 -27.31 -6.87 -12.20
CA VAL A 465 -27.10 -6.39 -13.59
C VAL A 465 -26.01 -7.22 -14.26
N THR A 466 -26.27 -7.70 -15.48
CA THR A 466 -25.27 -8.32 -16.34
C THR A 466 -25.00 -7.42 -17.54
N GLN A 467 -23.74 -7.06 -17.78
CA GLN A 467 -23.34 -6.15 -18.86
C GLN A 467 -22.04 -6.60 -19.54
N VAL A 468 -21.95 -6.40 -20.85
CA VAL A 468 -20.70 -6.51 -21.61
C VAL A 468 -19.84 -5.28 -21.36
N ILE A 469 -18.60 -5.51 -20.94
CA ILE A 469 -17.66 -4.45 -20.58
C ILE A 469 -16.76 -4.14 -21.78
N LYS A 470 -16.83 -2.89 -22.25
CA LYS A 470 -16.06 -2.40 -23.39
C LYS A 470 -14.73 -1.81 -22.95
N MET A 471 -13.74 -1.80 -23.84
CA MET A 471 -12.49 -1.07 -23.61
C MET A 471 -12.77 0.43 -23.43
N GLU A 472 -12.20 1.00 -22.38
CA GLU A 472 -12.24 2.42 -22.06
C GLU A 472 -10.89 3.07 -22.38
N LYS A 473 -10.92 4.37 -22.72
CA LYS A 473 -9.70 5.16 -22.93
C LYS A 473 -9.46 6.11 -21.76
N TRP A 474 -8.31 5.97 -21.10
CA TRP A 474 -7.78 6.94 -20.15
C TRP A 474 -6.79 7.86 -20.85
N VAL A 475 -6.76 9.12 -20.43
CA VAL A 475 -5.82 10.13 -20.94
C VAL A 475 -5.17 10.78 -19.72
N PHE A 476 -3.85 10.73 -19.67
CA PHE A 476 -3.03 11.33 -18.61
C PHE A 476 -2.24 12.49 -19.22
N LYS A 477 -2.30 13.67 -18.59
CA LYS A 477 -1.39 14.77 -18.94
C LYS A 477 -0.11 14.58 -18.14
N GLY A 478 1.00 14.32 -18.83
CA GLY A 478 2.33 14.23 -18.22
C GLY A 478 2.84 15.61 -17.75
N PRO A 479 3.89 15.65 -16.90
CA PRO A 479 4.44 16.91 -16.37
C PRO A 479 4.99 17.89 -17.43
N SER A 480 5.19 17.41 -18.66
CA SER A 480 5.65 18.15 -19.84
C SER A 480 4.51 18.62 -20.76
N GLY A 481 3.25 18.35 -20.44
CA GLY A 481 2.10 18.62 -21.31
C GLY A 481 1.79 17.52 -22.33
N VAL A 482 2.62 16.47 -22.42
CA VAL A 482 2.37 15.30 -23.26
C VAL A 482 1.07 14.61 -22.83
N HIS A 483 0.19 14.35 -23.81
CA HIS A 483 -1.05 13.59 -23.62
C HIS A 483 -0.78 12.09 -23.80
N LEU A 484 -0.43 11.41 -22.72
CA LEU A 484 -0.36 9.95 -22.72
C LEU A 484 -1.79 9.38 -22.77
N SER A 485 -2.00 8.29 -23.51
CA SER A 485 -3.30 7.63 -23.51
C SER A 485 -3.18 6.12 -23.52
N ARG A 486 -4.14 5.50 -22.85
CA ARG A 486 -4.21 4.06 -22.59
C ARG A 486 -5.62 3.58 -22.88
N GLN A 487 -5.75 2.53 -23.68
CA GLN A 487 -7.02 1.89 -23.94
C GLN A 487 -6.99 0.43 -23.46
N GLN A 488 -7.88 0.10 -22.53
CA GLN A 488 -7.92 -1.19 -21.85
C GLN A 488 -9.33 -1.44 -21.29
N LEU A 489 -9.67 -2.68 -20.93
CA LEU A 489 -10.87 -2.97 -20.15
C LEU A 489 -10.82 -2.26 -18.79
N PRO A 490 -11.92 -1.61 -18.37
CA PRO A 490 -12.12 -1.22 -16.99
C PRO A 490 -12.48 -2.47 -16.16
N LEU A 491 -11.55 -3.43 -16.04
CA LEU A 491 -11.65 -4.61 -15.17
C LEU A 491 -10.35 -4.86 -14.39
N LYS A 492 -10.46 -5.45 -13.19
CA LYS A 492 -9.35 -6.11 -12.50
C LYS A 492 -9.89 -7.20 -11.58
N LEU A 493 -9.04 -8.17 -11.29
CA LEU A 493 -9.25 -9.20 -10.29
C LEU A 493 -9.51 -8.56 -8.91
N ALA A 494 -10.54 -9.07 -8.22
CA ALA A 494 -11.07 -8.51 -6.98
C ALA A 494 -11.24 -9.55 -5.86
N TRP A 495 -10.55 -10.70 -5.97
CA TRP A 495 -10.45 -11.68 -4.88
C TRP A 495 -9.60 -11.14 -3.72
N ALA A 496 -8.60 -10.31 -4.01
CA ALA A 496 -7.87 -9.56 -3.00
C ALA A 496 -7.66 -8.09 -3.40
N ILE A 497 -7.62 -7.19 -2.42
CA ILE A 497 -7.16 -5.80 -2.54
C ILE A 497 -6.36 -5.41 -1.29
N SER A 498 -5.50 -4.39 -1.37
CA SER A 498 -4.77 -3.92 -0.18
C SER A 498 -5.64 -3.02 0.69
N ILE A 499 -5.41 -3.02 2.01
CA ILE A 499 -6.12 -2.15 2.96
C ILE A 499 -5.98 -0.66 2.56
N HIS A 500 -4.79 -0.26 2.12
CA HIS A 500 -4.52 1.08 1.56
C HIS A 500 -5.45 1.45 0.40
N LYS A 501 -5.78 0.50 -0.49
CA LYS A 501 -6.69 0.74 -1.62
C LYS A 501 -8.17 0.63 -1.25
N SER A 502 -8.51 0.03 -0.10
CA SER A 502 -9.88 -0.09 0.37
C SER A 502 -10.37 1.13 1.17
N GLN A 503 -9.48 2.07 1.53
CA GLN A 503 -9.89 3.36 2.11
C GLN A 503 -10.88 4.10 1.17
N GLY A 504 -11.81 4.87 1.75
CA GLY A 504 -13.03 5.34 1.06
C GLY A 504 -14.10 4.27 0.70
N MET A 505 -13.76 2.99 0.45
CA MET A 505 -14.70 1.97 -0.04
C MET A 505 -15.70 1.46 1.02
N SER A 506 -16.71 0.71 0.58
CA SER A 506 -17.65 -0.04 1.42
C SER A 506 -17.93 -1.41 0.79
N LEU A 507 -17.78 -2.49 1.55
CA LEU A 507 -17.84 -3.87 1.07
C LEU A 507 -18.96 -4.65 1.77
N ASP A 508 -19.71 -5.43 0.99
CA ASP A 508 -20.84 -6.24 1.47
C ASP A 508 -20.42 -7.56 2.13
N CYS A 509 -19.33 -8.16 1.66
CA CYS A 509 -18.71 -9.33 2.28
C CYS A 509 -17.18 -9.28 2.11
N VAL A 510 -16.43 -9.36 3.20
CA VAL A 510 -14.98 -9.10 3.25
C VAL A 510 -14.27 -10.07 4.19
N GLU A 511 -13.15 -10.62 3.73
CA GLU A 511 -12.23 -11.42 4.55
C GLU A 511 -10.99 -10.57 4.88
N ILE A 512 -10.46 -10.63 6.10
CA ILE A 512 -9.35 -9.81 6.55
C ILE A 512 -8.40 -10.67 7.37
N SER A 513 -7.11 -10.69 7.02
CA SER A 513 -6.06 -11.23 7.90
C SER A 513 -5.32 -10.06 8.53
N LEU A 514 -5.25 -10.03 9.87
CA LEU A 514 -4.67 -8.91 10.63
C LEU A 514 -3.27 -9.22 11.20
N SER A 515 -2.76 -10.44 11.00
CA SER A 515 -1.45 -10.91 11.49
C SER A 515 -0.24 -10.08 11.05
N ARG A 516 -0.31 -9.41 9.90
CA ARG A 516 0.79 -8.60 9.33
C ARG A 516 0.48 -7.09 9.33
N VAL A 517 -0.31 -6.60 10.29
CA VAL A 517 -0.60 -5.17 10.48
C VAL A 517 0.60 -4.46 11.11
N PHE A 518 1.08 -3.40 10.46
CA PHE A 518 2.26 -2.65 10.88
C PHE A 518 1.95 -1.20 11.28
N GLU A 519 0.99 -0.54 10.61
CA GLU A 519 0.61 0.84 10.91
C GLU A 519 -0.49 0.98 11.97
N SER A 520 -0.51 2.13 12.66
CA SER A 520 -1.67 2.56 13.44
C SER A 520 -2.87 2.85 12.52
N GLY A 521 -4.09 2.66 13.00
CA GLY A 521 -5.33 2.84 12.21
C GLY A 521 -5.55 1.82 11.07
N GLN A 522 -4.55 1.02 10.67
CA GLN A 522 -4.66 0.06 9.57
C GLN A 522 -5.71 -1.04 9.83
N ALA A 523 -5.74 -1.59 11.06
CA ALA A 523 -6.78 -2.53 11.47
C ALA A 523 -8.18 -1.89 11.46
N TYR A 524 -8.31 -0.65 11.93
CA TYR A 524 -9.57 0.11 11.89
C TYR A 524 -10.07 0.34 10.46
N VAL A 525 -9.18 0.72 9.54
CA VAL A 525 -9.54 0.92 8.12
C VAL A 525 -10.06 -0.37 7.52
N ALA A 526 -9.39 -1.50 7.75
CA ALA A 526 -9.80 -2.80 7.23
C ALA A 526 -11.20 -3.21 7.76
N LEU A 527 -11.37 -3.23 9.09
CA LEU A 527 -12.62 -3.65 9.74
C LEU A 527 -13.81 -2.75 9.34
N SER A 528 -13.58 -1.44 9.26
CA SER A 528 -14.62 -0.45 8.92
C SER A 528 -15.09 -0.47 7.45
N ARG A 529 -14.52 -1.33 6.60
CA ARG A 529 -15.01 -1.54 5.22
C ARG A 529 -16.31 -2.33 5.17
N ALA A 530 -16.50 -3.27 6.10
CA ALA A 530 -17.70 -4.11 6.16
C ALA A 530 -18.95 -3.29 6.49
N ARG A 531 -20.09 -3.67 5.91
CA ARG A 531 -21.41 -3.09 6.24
C ARG A 531 -22.08 -3.73 7.47
N SER A 532 -21.77 -5.00 7.77
CA SER A 532 -22.31 -5.74 8.90
C SER A 532 -21.28 -6.73 9.45
N LEU A 533 -21.44 -7.13 10.71
CA LEU A 533 -20.58 -8.13 11.36
C LEU A 533 -20.67 -9.50 10.69
N ALA A 534 -21.87 -9.91 10.22
CA ALA A 534 -22.07 -11.16 9.50
C ALA A 534 -21.40 -11.20 8.10
N GLY A 535 -21.17 -10.03 7.49
CA GLY A 535 -20.42 -9.90 6.23
C GLY A 535 -18.92 -9.67 6.44
N LEU A 536 -18.44 -9.74 7.68
CA LEU A 536 -17.03 -9.62 8.04
C LEU A 536 -16.51 -11.00 8.45
N ARG A 537 -15.32 -11.37 7.97
CA ARG A 537 -14.56 -12.53 8.44
C ARG A 537 -13.14 -12.09 8.78
N VAL A 538 -12.76 -12.18 10.05
CA VAL A 538 -11.40 -11.86 10.52
C VAL A 538 -10.63 -13.15 10.79
N LEU A 539 -9.39 -13.18 10.32
CA LEU A 539 -8.41 -14.25 10.53
C LEU A 539 -7.22 -13.68 11.30
N ASP A 540 -6.63 -14.53 12.15
CA ASP A 540 -5.37 -14.26 12.86
C ASP A 540 -5.41 -12.95 13.68
N PHE A 541 -6.48 -12.74 14.47
CA PHE A 541 -6.66 -11.52 15.25
C PHE A 541 -5.88 -11.54 16.57
N ASP A 542 -4.93 -10.63 16.71
CA ASP A 542 -4.28 -10.27 17.98
C ASP A 542 -4.75 -8.86 18.40
N PRO A 543 -5.33 -8.66 19.60
CA PRO A 543 -5.70 -7.35 20.13
C PRO A 543 -4.59 -6.28 20.04
N LYS A 544 -3.31 -6.67 20.11
CA LYS A 544 -2.15 -5.76 20.04
C LYS A 544 -2.04 -5.01 18.71
N VAL A 545 -2.69 -5.48 17.64
CA VAL A 545 -2.69 -4.79 16.34
C VAL A 545 -3.62 -3.57 16.32
N VAL A 546 -4.54 -3.46 17.28
CA VAL A 546 -5.50 -2.34 17.41
C VAL A 546 -4.81 -1.16 18.08
N ARG A 547 -4.18 -0.30 17.26
CA ARG A 547 -3.41 0.86 17.72
C ARG A 547 -3.92 2.16 17.09
N ALA A 548 -3.95 3.23 17.88
CA ALA A 548 -4.26 4.60 17.46
C ALA A 548 -3.12 5.54 17.86
N ASP A 549 -2.80 6.51 17.01
CA ASP A 549 -1.71 7.46 17.27
C ASP A 549 -2.07 8.44 18.41
N PRO A 550 -1.21 8.60 19.44
CA PRO A 550 -1.49 9.50 20.57
C PRO A 550 -1.66 10.97 20.19
N SER A 551 -0.90 11.48 19.20
CA SER A 551 -1.00 12.86 18.75
C SER A 551 -2.33 13.13 18.06
N VAL A 552 -2.84 12.14 17.32
CA VAL A 552 -4.17 12.17 16.70
C VAL A 552 -5.27 12.14 17.76
N LEU A 553 -5.16 11.26 18.76
CA LEU A 553 -6.11 11.21 19.89
C LEU A 553 -6.16 12.56 20.63
N GLN A 554 -5.01 13.20 20.85
CA GLN A 554 -4.91 14.53 21.44
C GLN A 554 -5.59 15.59 20.57
N PHE A 555 -5.37 15.58 19.25
CA PHE A 555 -6.02 16.48 18.29
C PHE A 555 -7.55 16.37 18.34
N TYR A 556 -8.12 15.16 18.30
CA TYR A 556 -9.56 14.95 18.41
C TYR A 556 -10.12 15.35 19.80
N LYS A 557 -9.33 15.18 20.88
CA LYS A 557 -9.72 15.65 22.22
C LYS A 557 -9.78 17.19 22.29
N GLN A 558 -8.82 17.89 21.68
CA GLN A 558 -8.85 19.35 21.56
C GLN A 558 -10.02 19.83 20.69
N LEU A 559 -10.28 19.17 19.56
CA LEU A 559 -11.39 19.51 18.66
C LEU A 559 -12.76 19.48 19.38
N ARG A 560 -13.05 18.40 20.12
CA ARG A 560 -14.29 18.28 20.88
C ARG A 560 -14.40 19.30 22.02
N ARG A 561 -13.29 19.59 22.72
CA ARG A 561 -13.26 20.64 23.76
C ARG A 561 -13.57 22.03 23.19
N HIS A 562 -13.04 22.36 22.01
CA HIS A 562 -13.35 23.63 21.34
C HIS A 562 -14.81 23.72 20.90
N GLN A 563 -15.41 22.62 20.39
CA GLN A 563 -16.81 22.60 19.98
C GLN A 563 -17.76 22.89 21.16
N LEU A 564 -17.53 22.27 22.32
CA LEU A 564 -18.29 22.54 23.55
C LEU A 564 -18.19 24.02 23.97
N LEU A 565 -16.98 24.57 24.06
CA LEU A 565 -16.77 25.99 24.42
C LEU A 565 -17.47 26.96 23.46
N THR A 566 -17.52 26.65 22.16
CA THR A 566 -18.28 27.47 21.19
C THR A 566 -19.80 27.30 21.29
N GLN A 567 -20.31 26.18 21.80
CA GLN A 567 -21.75 25.97 22.03
C GLN A 567 -22.22 26.72 23.28
N ASP A 568 -21.45 26.70 24.38
CA ASP A 568 -21.75 27.49 25.58
C ASP A 568 -21.75 29.00 25.26
N SER A 569 -20.80 29.45 24.45
CA SER A 569 -20.71 30.85 23.97
C SER A 569 -21.90 31.29 23.09
N LEU A 570 -22.65 30.35 22.52
CA LEU A 570 -23.86 30.63 21.73
C LEU A 570 -25.12 30.64 22.61
N HIS A 571 -25.16 29.86 23.69
CA HIS A 571 -26.27 29.89 24.65
C HIS A 571 -26.27 31.15 25.53
N THR A 572 -25.11 31.80 25.75
CA THR A 572 -25.03 33.09 26.46
C THR A 572 -25.46 34.32 25.65
N HIS A 573 -25.88 34.16 24.39
CA HIS A 573 -26.32 35.27 23.52
C HIS A 573 -27.71 35.07 22.89
N SER A 574 -28.53 34.14 23.40
CA SER A 574 -29.91 33.93 22.95
C SER A 574 -30.98 34.52 23.89
N GLU A 575 -30.79 35.75 24.36
CA GLU A 575 -31.89 36.57 24.88
C GLU A 575 -32.07 37.82 24.02
N GLN A 576 -33.18 37.86 23.27
CA GLN A 576 -33.72 39.09 22.67
C GLN A 576 -35.04 39.44 23.34
N PRO A 577 -35.30 40.74 23.60
CA PRO A 577 -36.40 41.16 24.46
C PRO A 577 -37.76 41.10 23.76
N ARG A 578 -38.82 40.81 24.52
CA ARG A 578 -40.22 41.08 24.13
C ARG A 578 -40.98 41.73 25.29
N HIS A 579 -41.74 42.78 24.95
CA HIS A 579 -42.69 43.47 25.84
C HIS A 579 -43.63 42.46 26.55
N ASN A 580 -43.97 42.65 27.83
CA ASN A 580 -45.09 43.53 28.20
C ASN A 580 -45.16 43.92 29.70
N GLN A 581 -45.64 45.15 29.91
CA GLN A 581 -46.56 45.63 30.99
C GLN A 581 -46.28 45.37 32.49
N ARG A 582 -45.95 46.49 33.16
CA ARG A 582 -46.44 46.96 34.49
C ARG A 582 -46.52 45.97 35.67
N GLY A 583 -45.60 46.15 36.63
CA GLY A 583 -45.73 45.73 38.03
C GLY A 583 -44.50 46.14 38.86
N SER A 584 -44.68 46.86 39.96
CA SER A 584 -43.62 47.25 40.92
C SER A 584 -43.09 46.00 41.69
N VAL A 585 -41.89 45.95 42.29
CA VAL A 585 -41.33 46.81 43.37
C VAL A 585 -39.78 46.64 43.51
N SER A 586 -39.08 47.73 43.83
CA SER A 586 -37.72 47.94 44.44
C SER A 586 -36.43 47.17 44.02
N LEU A 587 -35.41 47.97 43.67
CA LEU A 587 -33.95 47.71 43.75
C LEU A 587 -33.41 47.79 45.20
N PRO A 588 -32.18 47.33 45.49
CA PRO A 588 -30.97 48.20 45.44
C PRO A 588 -29.81 47.57 44.63
N HIS A 589 -29.22 48.27 43.66
CA HIS A 589 -27.96 49.05 43.75
C HIS A 589 -26.65 48.23 43.68
N ARG A 590 -25.56 48.68 43.03
CA ARG A 590 -25.30 49.73 42.01
C ARG A 590 -23.80 49.58 41.57
N TRP A 591 -23.42 50.25 40.48
CA TRP A 591 -22.02 50.51 40.01
C TRP A 591 -21.26 49.36 39.30
N HIS A 592 -20.25 49.65 38.48
CA HIS A 592 -20.23 50.48 37.25
C HIS A 592 -18.91 50.23 36.49
N ARG A 593 -18.99 50.19 35.14
CA ARG A 593 -17.95 50.60 34.17
C ARG A 593 -16.50 50.04 34.26
N SER A 594 -16.18 49.31 33.18
CA SER A 594 -14.91 49.24 32.43
C SER A 594 -14.10 50.57 32.39
N PRO A 595 -12.77 50.62 32.03
CA PRO A 595 -12.26 49.97 30.80
C PRO A 595 -10.76 49.57 30.67
N CYS A 596 -10.48 48.82 29.60
CA CYS A 596 -9.33 48.91 28.66
C CYS A 596 -7.84 48.92 29.10
N LEU A 597 -7.14 47.88 28.61
CA LEU A 597 -5.91 47.90 27.77
C LEU A 597 -4.53 48.41 28.30
N CYS A 598 -3.52 47.62 27.87
CA CYS A 598 -2.17 48.01 27.39
C CYS A 598 -0.92 47.79 28.27
N ARG A 599 -0.04 46.94 27.71
CA ARG A 599 1.44 47.05 27.58
C ARG A 599 2.36 46.61 28.74
N SER A 600 3.07 45.50 28.44
CA SER A 600 4.51 45.25 28.62
C SER A 600 5.18 45.53 29.98
N ALA A 601 5.60 44.44 30.63
CA ALA A 601 6.91 44.36 31.27
C ALA A 601 7.47 42.95 31.06
N ALA A 602 8.63 42.88 30.41
CA ALA A 602 9.61 41.84 30.68
C ALA A 602 10.39 42.29 31.92
N GLU A 603 10.61 41.39 32.88
CA GLU A 603 11.89 41.21 33.61
C GLU A 603 11.73 40.14 34.72
N TYR A 604 12.83 39.42 34.95
CA TYR A 604 13.17 38.47 36.03
C TYR A 604 12.10 37.91 36.99
N GLY A 605 11.98 36.58 36.96
CA GLY A 605 12.09 35.70 38.13
C GLY A 605 10.95 35.65 39.15
N ASP A 606 10.34 34.47 39.33
CA ASP A 606 10.40 33.81 40.64
C ASP A 606 10.13 32.30 40.60
N LEU A 607 10.76 31.55 41.51
CA LEU A 607 10.87 30.08 41.47
C LEU A 607 10.07 29.43 42.62
N MET A 608 8.77 29.73 42.72
CA MET A 608 7.88 29.13 43.75
C MET A 608 6.44 28.88 43.27
N LEU A 609 6.22 27.88 42.39
CA LEU A 609 4.88 27.28 42.24
C LEU A 609 4.84 25.82 41.73
N LEU A 610 5.91 25.04 41.85
CA LEU A 610 5.93 23.62 41.44
C LEU A 610 6.16 22.61 42.59
N HIS A 611 6.17 23.06 43.84
CA HIS A 611 6.45 22.20 45.02
C HIS A 611 5.19 21.82 45.83
N LYS A 612 3.99 21.94 45.25
CA LYS A 612 2.69 21.66 45.92
C LYS A 612 1.72 20.77 45.14
N VAL A 613 2.16 20.14 44.04
CA VAL A 613 1.29 19.33 43.15
C VAL A 613 1.77 17.88 42.97
N LEU A 614 2.92 17.51 43.54
CA LEU A 614 3.56 16.19 43.33
C LEU A 614 3.77 15.33 44.61
N ASN A 615 3.11 15.67 45.73
CA ASN A 615 3.02 14.82 46.91
C ASN A 615 1.56 14.52 47.24
N CYS A 616 1.03 13.39 46.72
CA CYS A 616 -0.18 12.68 47.18
C CYS A 616 -0.43 11.44 46.28
N ALA A 617 0.33 10.36 46.48
CA ALA A 617 0.12 9.10 45.74
C ALA A 617 0.70 7.83 46.40
N PHE A 618 0.61 7.70 47.73
CA PHE A 618 0.84 6.40 48.41
C PHE A 618 0.02 6.31 49.69
N GLU A 619 -1.10 5.57 49.64
CA GLU A 619 -1.65 4.74 50.73
C GLU A 619 -2.75 3.84 50.15
N LYS A 620 -3.00 2.68 50.76
CA LYS A 620 -3.99 1.68 50.32
C LYS A 620 -5.25 1.69 51.25
N PRO A 621 -6.08 0.63 51.40
CA PRO A 621 -7.52 0.82 51.18
C PRO A 621 -8.43 0.42 52.37
N GLU A 622 -9.58 1.10 52.54
CA GLU A 622 -10.62 0.65 53.47
C GLU A 622 -12.02 0.63 52.84
N GLU A 623 -12.62 -0.56 52.94
CA GLU A 623 -14.01 -0.97 53.22
C GLU A 623 -15.27 -0.45 52.45
N GLU A 624 -15.96 -1.46 51.92
CA GLU A 624 -17.42 -1.77 51.95
C GLU A 624 -18.52 -0.75 51.62
N HIS A 625 -19.46 -1.17 50.75
CA HIS A 625 -20.83 -1.51 51.17
C HIS A 625 -21.64 -2.29 50.10
N HIS A 626 -22.22 -3.41 50.54
CA HIS A 626 -23.45 -4.13 50.08
C HIS A 626 -23.77 -4.37 48.59
N LEU A 627 -23.92 -5.65 48.22
CA LEU A 627 -25.23 -6.24 47.91
C LEU A 627 -25.20 -7.79 47.93
N ALA A 628 -26.23 -8.39 48.53
CA ALA A 628 -26.30 -9.77 49.00
C ALA A 628 -26.47 -10.89 47.93
N LEU A 629 -25.98 -12.11 48.24
CA LEU A 629 -26.73 -13.38 48.37
C LEU A 629 -25.85 -14.63 48.11
N GLY A 630 -25.98 -15.66 48.96
CA GLY A 630 -25.61 -17.06 48.63
C GLY A 630 -24.59 -17.72 49.58
N ASP A 631 -25.07 -18.57 50.50
CA ASP A 631 -24.27 -19.48 51.32
C ASP A 631 -23.69 -20.65 50.50
N GLU A 632 -22.50 -21.14 50.87
CA GLU A 632 -22.23 -22.56 51.22
C GLU A 632 -20.73 -22.82 51.53
N ASP A 633 -20.43 -22.85 52.83
CA ASP A 633 -19.73 -23.90 53.58
C ASP A 633 -18.28 -24.42 53.30
N ILE A 634 -17.60 -24.68 54.45
CA ILE A 634 -16.60 -25.73 54.74
C ILE A 634 -15.06 -25.47 54.56
N SER A 635 -14.49 -25.01 55.69
CA SER A 635 -13.32 -25.58 56.41
C SER A 635 -11.89 -25.06 56.21
N CYS A 636 -11.24 -24.85 57.37
CA CYS A 636 -9.81 -24.57 57.56
C CYS A 636 -9.08 -25.78 58.17
N ALA A 637 -7.82 -25.97 57.80
CA ALA A 637 -6.74 -26.57 58.60
C ALA A 637 -5.39 -26.32 57.87
N SER A 638 -4.24 -26.07 58.50
CA SER A 638 -3.91 -25.82 59.92
C SER A 638 -2.54 -25.11 60.03
N SER A 639 -2.35 -24.37 61.13
CA SER A 639 -1.20 -23.48 61.45
C SER A 639 0.01 -24.25 62.05
N PRO A 640 1.01 -23.63 62.73
CA PRO A 640 1.81 -22.40 62.48
C PRO A 640 3.34 -22.59 62.77
N GLN A 641 4.20 -21.58 62.52
CA GLN A 641 5.16 -20.98 63.51
C GLN A 641 6.03 -19.86 62.89
N PHE A 642 6.84 -19.19 63.72
CA PHE A 642 7.14 -17.73 63.68
C PHE A 642 8.66 -17.42 63.78
N LEU A 643 9.04 -16.15 63.50
CA LEU A 643 10.33 -15.44 63.82
C LEU A 643 11.57 -15.79 62.93
N GLU A 644 12.51 -14.88 62.60
CA GLU A 644 12.58 -13.39 62.64
C GLU A 644 13.73 -12.80 61.77
N LEU A 645 13.51 -11.58 61.24
CA LEU A 645 14.41 -10.41 61.03
C LEU A 645 15.78 -10.46 60.28
N ASN A 646 15.84 -9.61 59.23
CA ASN A 646 16.88 -8.61 58.88
C ASN A 646 18.30 -9.04 58.41
N ALA A 647 19.03 -8.29 57.56
CA ALA A 647 18.83 -6.95 56.96
C ALA A 647 19.48 -6.86 55.55
N ASP A 648 19.09 -5.88 54.73
CA ASP A 648 20.06 -5.07 53.95
C ASP A 648 19.43 -3.83 53.30
N THR A 649 20.14 -2.68 53.34
CA THR A 649 19.67 -1.37 52.85
C THR A 649 20.67 -0.71 51.90
N THR A 650 20.41 -0.76 50.58
CA THR A 650 21.26 -0.10 49.56
C THR A 650 20.51 0.60 48.41
N SER A 651 19.20 0.86 48.55
CA SER A 651 18.36 1.35 47.44
C SER A 651 18.22 2.88 47.33
N GLU A 652 18.39 3.65 48.42
CA GLU A 652 18.01 5.08 48.44
C GLU A 652 19.16 6.05 48.08
N ALA A 653 20.41 5.64 48.24
CA ALA A 653 21.57 6.48 47.90
C ALA A 653 21.74 6.72 46.39
N PHE A 654 21.25 5.80 45.55
CA PHE A 654 21.47 5.85 44.10
C PHE A 654 20.56 6.89 43.39
N LEU A 655 19.37 7.15 43.95
CA LEU A 655 18.40 8.10 43.38
C LEU A 655 18.76 9.56 43.67
N ILE A 656 19.37 9.85 44.82
CA ILE A 656 19.80 11.21 45.20
C ILE A 656 20.97 11.69 44.34
N VAL A 657 21.93 10.81 44.00
CA VAL A 657 23.08 11.15 43.13
C VAL A 657 22.65 11.43 41.69
N MET A 658 21.67 10.67 41.16
CA MET A 658 21.13 10.91 39.82
C MET A 658 20.32 12.22 39.72
N ALA A 659 19.64 12.64 40.79
CA ALA A 659 18.93 13.92 40.81
C ALA A 659 19.92 15.11 40.75
N ALA A 660 20.97 15.09 41.58
CA ALA A 660 21.99 16.14 41.60
C ALA A 660 22.77 16.27 40.28
N ALA A 661 23.00 15.15 39.57
CA ALA A 661 23.68 15.14 38.28
C ALA A 661 22.86 15.77 37.14
N VAL A 662 21.53 15.84 37.26
CA VAL A 662 20.64 16.41 36.24
C VAL A 662 20.46 17.93 36.40
N GLU A 663 20.43 18.45 37.64
CA GLU A 663 20.41 19.90 37.88
C GLU A 663 21.74 20.57 37.44
N LEU A 664 22.88 19.93 37.70
CA LEU A 664 24.21 20.43 37.29
C LEU A 664 24.43 20.50 35.77
N TRP A 665 23.56 19.91 34.95
CA TRP A 665 23.66 19.97 33.49
C TRP A 665 22.78 21.07 32.86
N GLY A 666 21.91 21.71 33.64
CA GLY A 666 21.00 22.77 33.18
C GLY A 666 21.67 24.14 32.94
N ASP A 667 22.66 24.49 33.77
CA ASP A 667 23.20 25.87 33.84
C ASP A 667 24.38 26.17 32.90
N VAL A 668 24.78 25.24 32.02
CA VAL A 668 26.02 25.37 31.21
C VAL A 668 25.76 25.65 29.72
N VAL A 669 24.52 25.60 29.22
CA VAL A 669 24.21 25.89 27.80
C VAL A 669 23.63 27.30 27.62
N GLY A 670 24.48 28.30 27.92
CA GLY A 670 24.12 29.72 27.89
C GLY A 670 25.31 30.66 27.62
N GLY A 671 26.17 30.35 26.65
CA GLY A 671 27.33 31.20 26.35
C GLY A 671 28.16 30.72 25.16
N ALA A 672 28.87 31.64 24.51
CA ALA A 672 29.58 31.38 23.26
C ALA A 672 31.04 30.91 23.43
N THR A 673 31.52 30.18 22.42
CA THR A 673 32.92 30.12 21.94
C THR A 673 34.05 29.54 22.81
N SER A 674 34.54 28.38 22.34
CA SER A 674 35.95 27.97 22.23
C SER A 674 36.66 27.23 23.37
N ARG A 675 37.59 26.36 22.92
CA ARG A 675 38.71 25.68 23.63
C ARG A 675 38.43 24.49 24.54
N ASN A 676 38.81 23.33 24.01
CA ASN A 676 39.38 22.14 24.66
C ASN A 676 39.60 22.19 26.19
N LEU A 677 38.88 21.34 26.92
CA LEU A 677 39.37 20.68 28.14
C LEU A 677 38.97 19.19 28.09
N ARG A 678 39.77 18.30 28.67
CA ARG A 678 39.73 16.85 28.34
C ARG A 678 38.82 16.05 29.27
N MET A 679 37.82 15.40 28.69
CA MET A 679 36.88 14.48 29.35
C MET A 679 37.54 13.23 30.01
N ARG A 680 38.83 12.97 29.78
CA ARG A 680 39.57 11.85 30.42
C ARG A 680 39.89 12.09 31.90
N GLU A 681 40.28 13.31 32.27
CA GLU A 681 40.76 13.60 33.63
C GLU A 681 39.62 13.51 34.68
N LEU A 682 38.38 13.84 34.28
CA LEU A 682 37.17 13.60 35.09
C LEU A 682 36.82 12.12 35.24
N LEU A 683 37.07 11.31 34.20
CA LEU A 683 36.83 9.87 34.20
C LEU A 683 37.83 9.13 35.11
N ASP A 684 39.09 9.56 35.12
CA ASP A 684 40.12 8.96 35.99
C ASP A 684 39.87 9.26 37.49
N ILE A 685 39.37 10.45 37.82
CA ILE A 685 38.94 10.78 39.20
C ILE A 685 37.73 9.94 39.63
N LEU A 686 36.76 9.73 38.73
CA LEU A 686 35.59 8.89 38.99
C LEU A 686 35.96 7.40 39.13
N LEU A 687 36.88 6.88 38.31
CA LEU A 687 37.39 5.51 38.47
C LEU A 687 38.16 5.34 39.80
N TRP A 688 38.99 6.32 40.18
CA TRP A 688 39.74 6.27 41.43
C TRP A 688 38.80 6.22 42.66
N ALA A 689 37.74 7.04 42.68
CA ALA A 689 36.75 7.04 43.75
C ALA A 689 35.99 5.69 43.86
N VAL A 690 35.73 5.02 42.74
CA VAL A 690 35.07 3.69 42.72
C VAL A 690 36.02 2.57 43.16
N CYS A 691 37.30 2.62 42.77
CA CYS A 691 38.29 1.60 43.13
C CYS A 691 38.73 1.64 44.61
N VAL A 692 38.61 2.77 45.30
CA VAL A 692 39.04 2.89 46.72
C VAL A 692 38.07 2.24 47.71
N LYS A 693 36.80 2.00 47.34
CA LYS A 693 35.76 1.54 48.29
C LYS A 693 35.55 0.02 48.41
N ASN A 694 36.16 -0.80 47.54
CA ASN A 694 36.05 -2.26 47.57
C ASN A 694 37.38 -2.93 47.97
N LYS A 695 37.81 -2.71 49.22
CA LYS A 695 38.91 -3.47 49.85
C LYS A 695 38.52 -4.02 51.21
N THR A 696 38.19 -5.31 51.25
CA THR A 696 38.40 -6.19 52.41
C THR A 696 38.83 -7.57 51.94
N ASN A 697 40.11 -7.89 52.17
CA ASN A 697 40.78 -9.20 52.29
C ASN A 697 40.09 -10.43 51.64
N THR A 698 40.76 -11.14 50.73
CA THR A 698 41.78 -12.14 51.14
C THR A 698 43.07 -12.08 50.32
N SER A 699 44.12 -12.72 50.86
CA SER A 699 45.50 -12.66 50.38
C SER A 699 45.87 -13.83 49.47
N GLU A 700 46.22 -13.58 48.20
CA GLU A 700 47.21 -14.38 47.44
C GLU A 700 47.67 -13.74 46.11
N GLU A 701 48.03 -12.44 46.11
CA GLU A 701 48.86 -11.85 45.06
C GLU A 701 50.27 -11.58 45.59
N ARG A 702 51.22 -12.51 45.33
CA ARG A 702 52.65 -12.31 45.61
C ARG A 702 53.62 -12.90 44.57
N THR A 703 53.20 -12.96 43.30
CA THR A 703 54.13 -13.13 42.16
C THR A 703 53.54 -12.52 40.90
N ALA A 704 54.41 -12.03 40.00
CA ALA A 704 54.07 -11.43 38.69
C ALA A 704 53.61 -9.95 38.64
N LEU A 705 54.20 -9.08 39.48
CA LEU A 705 54.30 -7.64 39.18
C LEU A 705 55.76 -7.15 39.26
N SER A 706 56.55 -7.60 38.28
CA SER A 706 57.91 -7.10 38.01
C SER A 706 58.25 -7.31 36.53
N ALA A 707 59.01 -6.38 35.94
CA ALA A 707 59.54 -6.41 34.56
C ALA A 707 58.62 -5.98 33.40
N THR A 708 58.06 -4.76 33.48
CA THR A 708 57.76 -3.94 32.27
C THR A 708 58.98 -3.08 31.90
N SER A 709 59.96 -3.65 31.18
CA SER A 709 61.13 -2.87 30.70
C SER A 709 61.87 -3.46 29.49
N LEU A 710 61.18 -3.84 28.41
CA LEU A 710 61.78 -4.05 27.08
C LEU A 710 60.70 -3.92 26.00
N GLY A 711 60.94 -3.10 24.97
CA GLY A 711 59.97 -2.86 23.88
C GLY A 711 59.87 -1.42 23.36
N LYS A 712 60.54 -0.44 23.97
CA LYS A 712 60.58 0.96 23.47
C LYS A 712 61.73 1.27 22.49
N GLU A 713 62.66 0.35 22.26
CA GLU A 713 63.84 0.56 21.38
C GLU A 713 63.73 -0.10 19.99
N ALA A 714 62.75 -0.98 19.74
CA ALA A 714 62.56 -1.58 18.42
C ALA A 714 61.81 -0.67 17.42
N ALA A 715 61.05 0.31 17.92
CA ALA A 715 60.15 1.14 17.11
C ALA A 715 60.82 2.37 16.43
N LEU A 716 62.14 2.55 16.57
CA LEU A 716 62.85 3.76 16.11
C LEU A 716 63.82 3.54 14.94
N LYS A 717 63.77 2.38 14.26
CA LYS A 717 64.76 1.97 13.25
C LYS A 717 64.21 1.52 11.88
N LEU A 718 62.93 1.75 11.59
CA LEU A 718 62.27 1.38 10.32
C LEU A 718 61.58 2.56 9.62
N LEU A 719 62.10 3.78 9.81
CA LEU A 719 61.67 5.00 9.11
C LEU A 719 62.87 5.69 8.45
N GLN A 720 63.42 5.08 7.39
CA GLN A 720 64.25 5.74 6.40
C GLN A 720 64.33 4.87 5.13
N GLU A 721 64.35 5.57 3.97
CA GLU A 721 64.51 5.10 2.58
C GLU A 721 63.24 4.85 1.74
N GLU A 722 62.94 5.85 0.90
CA GLU A 722 62.23 5.72 -0.38
C GLU A 722 63.28 5.57 -1.50
N PRO A 723 62.98 4.91 -2.64
CA PRO A 723 62.76 5.74 -3.84
C PRO A 723 61.86 5.20 -4.98
N ARG A 724 61.12 6.14 -5.58
CA ARG A 724 60.93 6.37 -7.04
C ARG A 724 59.86 5.61 -7.86
N ARG A 725 59.49 6.29 -8.97
CA ARG A 725 58.46 6.00 -9.98
C ARG A 725 59.05 5.35 -11.23
N ASP A 726 58.21 4.68 -12.02
CA ASP A 726 58.04 4.81 -13.50
C ASP A 726 56.76 4.00 -13.88
N GLU A 727 55.73 4.63 -14.43
CA GLU A 727 55.35 4.77 -15.86
C GLU A 727 54.66 3.56 -16.55
N ASN A 728 53.40 3.80 -16.95
CA ASN A 728 52.65 3.29 -18.12
C ASN A 728 52.84 1.84 -18.64
N LEU A 729 51.75 1.05 -18.65
CA LEU A 729 51.19 0.52 -19.91
C LEU A 729 49.72 0.04 -19.78
N SER A 730 48.97 0.11 -20.88
CA SER A 730 47.55 -0.26 -20.98
C SER A 730 47.30 -1.42 -21.96
N VAL A 731 46.67 -2.52 -21.54
CA VAL A 731 46.11 -3.55 -22.45
C VAL A 731 44.85 -4.20 -21.87
N LEU A 732 43.85 -4.46 -22.73
CA LEU A 732 42.60 -5.18 -22.43
C LEU A 732 42.79 -6.71 -22.33
N PRO A 733 41.90 -7.46 -21.65
CA PRO A 733 42.09 -8.89 -21.40
C PRO A 733 41.79 -9.75 -22.63
N SER A 734 42.55 -10.85 -22.81
CA SER A 734 42.19 -11.89 -23.79
C SER A 734 42.42 -13.32 -23.28
N LYS A 735 41.35 -14.11 -23.45
CA LYS A 735 41.21 -15.58 -23.53
C LYS A 735 41.95 -16.52 -22.55
N VAL A 736 41.11 -17.29 -21.85
CA VAL A 736 41.39 -18.61 -21.29
C VAL A 736 41.56 -19.66 -22.40
N VAL A 737 42.67 -20.41 -22.36
CA VAL A 737 42.74 -21.88 -22.54
C VAL A 737 43.86 -22.37 -21.60
N GLY A 738 43.64 -23.44 -20.85
CA GLY A 738 44.57 -23.88 -19.81
C GLY A 738 45.49 -25.03 -20.22
N ASP A 739 46.49 -25.29 -19.37
CA ASP A 739 47.04 -26.64 -19.17
C ASP A 739 47.49 -26.81 -17.70
N SER A 740 48.10 -27.94 -17.38
CA SER A 740 47.94 -28.66 -16.12
C SER A 740 49.18 -28.69 -15.21
N SER A 741 48.94 -29.04 -13.94
CA SER A 741 49.93 -29.48 -12.93
C SER A 741 51.02 -28.48 -12.46
N SER A 742 50.69 -27.69 -11.44
CA SER A 742 51.61 -27.38 -10.32
C SER A 742 50.81 -26.94 -9.09
N MET A 743 51.25 -27.32 -7.88
CA MET A 743 50.60 -26.87 -6.64
C MET A 743 50.74 -25.36 -6.50
N THR A 744 49.61 -24.66 -6.36
CA THR A 744 49.54 -23.19 -6.42
C THR A 744 48.66 -22.60 -5.32
N PRO A 745 48.89 -21.35 -4.90
CA PRO A 745 48.17 -20.72 -3.78
C PRO A 745 46.66 -20.64 -4.00
N GLY A 746 45.91 -20.59 -2.89
CA GLY A 746 44.45 -20.78 -2.81
C GLY A 746 43.65 -20.28 -4.00
N LYS A 747 43.05 -21.23 -4.75
CA LYS A 747 42.09 -20.93 -5.82
C LYS A 747 40.92 -20.10 -5.28
N LYS A 748 40.57 -19.03 -6.00
CA LYS A 748 39.36 -18.25 -5.75
C LYS A 748 38.13 -19.17 -5.82
N LEU A 749 37.25 -19.07 -4.82
CA LEU A 749 36.04 -19.87 -4.73
C LEU A 749 35.06 -19.49 -5.86
N GLN A 750 34.74 -20.46 -6.72
CA GLN A 750 33.97 -20.28 -7.96
C GLN A 750 33.01 -21.45 -8.20
N GLY A 751 32.03 -21.26 -9.08
CA GLY A 751 31.06 -22.30 -9.45
C GLY A 751 29.97 -22.54 -8.40
N LEU A 752 29.45 -23.76 -8.30
CA LEU A 752 28.34 -24.08 -7.40
C LEU A 752 28.80 -24.57 -6.02
N VAL A 753 28.20 -23.98 -4.98
CA VAL A 753 28.35 -24.37 -3.59
C VAL A 753 26.99 -24.79 -3.03
N ALA A 754 26.82 -26.06 -2.68
CA ALA A 754 25.57 -26.54 -2.09
C ALA A 754 25.41 -26.01 -0.65
N ALA A 755 24.35 -25.24 -0.39
CA ALA A 755 23.95 -24.90 0.97
C ALA A 755 23.32 -26.14 1.61
N THR A 756 24.08 -26.88 2.42
CA THR A 756 23.71 -28.22 2.86
C THR A 756 22.53 -28.21 3.81
N ILE A 757 21.68 -29.22 3.72
CA ILE A 757 20.59 -29.47 4.66
C ILE A 757 21.16 -30.26 5.86
N THR A 758 20.64 -30.03 7.06
CA THR A 758 21.03 -30.84 8.23
C THR A 758 20.13 -32.07 8.32
N PRO A 759 20.66 -33.30 8.14
CA PRO A 759 19.87 -34.50 8.33
C PRO A 759 19.53 -34.64 9.81
N MET A 760 18.30 -35.05 10.10
CA MET A 760 17.78 -35.29 11.43
C MET A 760 17.18 -36.68 11.52
N THR A 761 17.13 -37.24 12.73
CA THR A 761 16.34 -38.42 13.06
C THR A 761 14.87 -38.02 13.32
N PRO A 762 13.92 -38.98 13.38
CA PRO A 762 12.50 -38.69 13.66
C PRO A 762 12.25 -38.06 15.04
N ASP A 763 13.08 -38.38 16.04
CA ASP A 763 13.13 -37.75 17.37
C ASP A 763 13.85 -36.39 17.39
N GLY A 764 14.35 -35.94 16.23
CA GLY A 764 14.91 -34.60 16.03
C GLY A 764 16.38 -34.45 16.42
N GLN A 765 17.15 -35.53 16.61
CA GLN A 765 18.61 -35.46 16.79
C GLN A 765 19.33 -35.30 15.45
N ILE A 766 20.53 -34.73 15.43
CA ILE A 766 21.34 -34.63 14.21
C ILE A 766 21.76 -36.02 13.72
N ASN A 767 21.48 -36.35 12.46
CA ASN A 767 21.80 -37.64 11.86
C ASN A 767 23.11 -37.56 11.06
N LEU A 768 24.24 -37.76 11.74
CA LEU A 768 25.58 -37.69 11.12
C LEU A 768 25.87 -38.87 10.19
N LEU A 769 25.25 -40.03 10.40
CA LEU A 769 25.56 -41.28 9.68
C LEU A 769 25.33 -41.18 8.16
N VAL A 770 24.42 -40.30 7.72
CA VAL A 770 24.10 -40.11 6.30
C VAL A 770 24.96 -39.05 5.60
N ILE A 771 25.84 -38.33 6.31
CA ILE A 771 26.67 -37.26 5.72
C ILE A 771 27.63 -37.83 4.67
N ARG A 772 28.22 -39.01 4.90
CA ARG A 772 29.04 -39.70 3.89
C ARG A 772 28.26 -39.96 2.60
N GLN A 773 27.05 -40.50 2.71
CA GLN A 773 26.17 -40.75 1.56
C GLN A 773 25.78 -39.45 0.85
N TYR A 774 25.60 -38.36 1.61
CA TYR A 774 25.28 -37.04 1.08
C TYR A 774 26.46 -36.44 0.30
N VAL A 775 27.69 -36.51 0.81
CA VAL A 775 28.91 -36.11 0.07
C VAL A 775 29.03 -36.92 -1.22
N ASP A 776 28.92 -38.24 -1.15
CA ASP A 776 29.01 -39.13 -2.32
C ASP A 776 27.92 -38.82 -3.36
N TYR A 777 26.71 -38.45 -2.93
CA TYR A 777 25.62 -38.03 -3.80
C TYR A 777 25.85 -36.66 -4.46
N LEU A 778 26.32 -35.65 -3.71
CA LEU A 778 26.62 -34.31 -4.26
C LEU A 778 27.69 -34.39 -5.34
N VAL A 779 28.78 -35.12 -5.08
CA VAL A 779 29.87 -35.28 -6.04
C VAL A 779 29.44 -36.13 -7.24
N SER A 780 28.85 -37.31 -7.03
CA SER A 780 28.60 -38.27 -8.13
C SER A 780 27.30 -38.04 -8.92
N LYS A 781 26.27 -37.42 -8.33
CA LYS A 781 24.96 -37.21 -8.98
C LYS A 781 24.68 -35.76 -9.32
N GLN A 782 25.14 -34.82 -8.51
CA GLN A 782 24.93 -33.38 -8.74
C GLN A 782 26.14 -32.68 -9.35
N ASN A 783 27.32 -33.31 -9.35
CA ASN A 783 28.59 -32.70 -9.76
C ASN A 783 28.87 -31.39 -8.99
N VAL A 784 28.54 -31.35 -7.70
CA VAL A 784 28.79 -30.21 -6.81
C VAL A 784 29.84 -30.62 -5.79
N LYS A 785 31.00 -29.94 -5.85
CA LYS A 785 32.19 -30.25 -5.04
C LYS A 785 32.47 -29.25 -3.92
N SER A 786 31.65 -28.21 -3.78
CA SER A 786 31.78 -27.23 -2.69
C SER A 786 30.51 -27.19 -1.85
N VAL A 787 30.65 -27.05 -0.53
CA VAL A 787 29.53 -27.06 0.42
C VAL A 787 29.57 -25.89 1.39
N PHE A 788 28.39 -25.42 1.79
CA PHE A 788 28.18 -24.37 2.78
C PHE A 788 27.33 -24.94 3.93
N VAL A 789 27.99 -25.24 5.04
CA VAL A 789 27.45 -25.95 6.22
C VAL A 789 27.00 -24.94 7.28
N ASN A 790 26.05 -25.33 8.15
CA ASN A 790 25.48 -24.50 9.22
C ASN A 790 24.80 -23.19 8.74
N GLY A 791 24.51 -23.04 7.45
CA GLY A 791 23.70 -21.93 6.93
C GLY A 791 22.21 -22.06 7.27
N THR A 792 21.38 -21.14 6.78
CA THR A 792 19.91 -21.20 6.95
C THR A 792 19.32 -22.53 6.48
N THR A 793 19.75 -23.02 5.31
CA THR A 793 19.33 -24.32 4.75
C THR A 793 19.73 -25.49 5.64
N GLY A 794 20.85 -25.35 6.36
CA GLY A 794 21.34 -26.32 7.34
C GLY A 794 20.77 -26.11 8.74
N GLU A 795 19.71 -25.31 8.92
CA GLU A 795 19.08 -25.08 10.23
C GLU A 795 20.07 -24.55 11.30
N GLY A 796 21.23 -23.99 10.90
CA GLY A 796 22.39 -23.87 11.81
C GLY A 796 22.20 -22.93 13.01
N LEU A 797 21.22 -22.02 12.95
CA LEU A 797 20.84 -21.14 14.06
C LEU A 797 19.78 -21.74 15.01
N SER A 798 19.22 -22.92 14.70
CA SER A 798 18.40 -23.72 15.63
C SER A 798 19.16 -24.92 16.21
N LEU A 799 20.44 -25.06 15.90
CA LEU A 799 21.35 -26.05 16.48
C LEU A 799 22.13 -25.42 17.64
N SER A 800 22.37 -26.21 18.69
CA SER A 800 23.32 -25.85 19.74
C SER A 800 24.76 -25.77 19.20
N ILE A 801 25.63 -25.04 19.90
CA ILE A 801 27.05 -24.91 19.52
C ILE A 801 27.71 -26.29 19.35
N GLN A 802 27.45 -27.25 20.25
CA GLN A 802 28.01 -28.60 20.18
C GLN A 802 27.46 -29.44 19.01
N GLU A 803 26.23 -29.17 18.55
CA GLU A 803 25.70 -29.81 17.34
C GLU A 803 26.31 -29.21 16.06
N ARG A 804 26.46 -27.88 16.01
CA ARG A 804 27.14 -27.18 14.89
C ARG A 804 28.58 -27.65 14.72
N LYS A 805 29.28 -27.88 15.84
CA LYS A 805 30.66 -28.41 15.88
C LYS A 805 30.74 -29.83 15.33
N ARG A 806 29.97 -30.78 15.90
CA ARG A 806 29.94 -32.18 15.43
C ARG A 806 29.51 -32.31 13.97
N LEU A 807 28.57 -31.49 13.52
CA LEU A 807 28.15 -31.46 12.12
C LEU A 807 29.26 -30.93 11.20
N ALA A 808 29.99 -29.88 11.61
CA ALA A 808 31.12 -29.36 10.85
C ALA A 808 32.28 -30.37 10.78
N GLU A 809 32.60 -31.04 11.90
CA GLU A 809 33.59 -32.13 11.97
C GLU A 809 33.27 -33.24 10.96
N GLU A 810 32.01 -33.72 10.94
CA GLU A 810 31.58 -34.78 10.03
C GLU A 810 31.66 -34.34 8.56
N TRP A 811 31.23 -33.11 8.22
CA TRP A 811 31.33 -32.60 6.85
C TRP A 811 32.78 -32.43 6.38
N VAL A 812 33.69 -31.98 7.23
CA VAL A 812 35.12 -31.87 6.88
C VAL A 812 35.75 -33.26 6.78
N CYS A 813 35.43 -34.19 7.69
CA CYS A 813 35.94 -35.55 7.68
C CYS A 813 35.49 -36.33 6.43
N GLN A 814 34.20 -36.35 6.12
CA GLN A 814 33.66 -37.09 4.96
C GLN A 814 33.90 -36.38 3.63
N GLY A 815 34.07 -35.05 3.66
CA GLY A 815 34.39 -34.22 2.50
C GLY A 815 35.84 -34.28 2.07
N LYS A 816 36.75 -34.71 2.96
CA LYS A 816 38.19 -34.82 2.67
C LYS A 816 38.44 -35.65 1.40
N ASP A 817 39.34 -35.13 0.56
CA ASP A 817 39.75 -35.72 -0.72
C ASP A 817 38.61 -35.91 -1.77
N LYS A 818 37.40 -35.38 -1.50
CA LYS A 818 36.21 -35.47 -2.38
C LYS A 818 35.61 -34.10 -2.73
N LEU A 819 35.62 -33.17 -1.78
CA LEU A 819 35.12 -31.81 -1.91
C LEU A 819 36.30 -30.85 -2.07
N ASP A 820 36.16 -29.89 -2.98
CA ASP A 820 37.15 -28.83 -3.21
C ASP A 820 37.14 -27.81 -2.05
N HIS A 821 35.95 -27.51 -1.50
CA HIS A 821 35.78 -26.56 -0.40
C HIS A 821 34.65 -26.94 0.58
N VAL A 822 34.94 -26.91 1.87
CA VAL A 822 33.96 -27.01 2.97
C VAL A 822 33.93 -25.69 3.74
N ILE A 823 32.86 -24.91 3.58
CA ILE A 823 32.70 -23.59 4.20
C ILE A 823 31.75 -23.71 5.39
N ILE A 824 32.20 -23.27 6.57
CA ILE A 824 31.40 -23.35 7.80
C ILE A 824 30.83 -21.97 8.14
N GLN A 825 29.50 -21.88 8.29
CA GLN A 825 28.87 -20.72 8.94
C GLN A 825 29.13 -20.76 10.46
N VAL A 826 29.87 -19.76 10.96
CA VAL A 826 30.27 -19.67 12.38
C VAL A 826 29.54 -18.59 13.18
N GLY A 827 28.80 -17.69 12.53
CA GLY A 827 28.01 -16.65 13.21
C GLY A 827 26.90 -17.22 14.12
N ALA A 828 26.74 -16.58 15.28
CA ALA A 828 25.74 -16.87 16.30
C ALA A 828 25.06 -15.55 16.77
N LEU A 829 24.15 -15.63 17.74
CA LEU A 829 23.52 -14.44 18.32
C LEU A 829 24.46 -13.68 19.26
N SER A 830 25.42 -14.37 19.88
CA SER A 830 26.48 -13.75 20.68
C SER A 830 27.82 -13.72 19.94
N LEU A 831 28.65 -12.73 20.25
CA LEU A 831 30.01 -12.64 19.74
C LEU A 831 30.92 -13.79 20.27
N PRO A 832 30.92 -14.15 21.57
CA PRO A 832 31.78 -15.22 22.08
C PRO A 832 31.50 -16.60 21.45
N GLU A 833 30.23 -16.95 21.20
CA GLU A 833 29.89 -18.19 20.48
C GLU A 833 30.36 -18.16 19.02
N SER A 834 30.27 -16.98 18.38
CA SER A 834 30.76 -16.80 17.01
C SER A 834 32.28 -16.98 16.94
N GLN A 835 33.00 -16.46 17.94
CA GLN A 835 34.44 -16.62 18.10
C GLN A 835 34.83 -18.08 18.39
N GLU A 836 34.10 -18.77 19.27
CA GLU A 836 34.32 -20.19 19.58
C GLU A 836 34.12 -21.10 18.36
N LEU A 837 33.08 -20.84 17.56
CA LEU A 837 32.83 -21.55 16.31
C LEU A 837 33.88 -21.23 15.23
N ALA A 838 34.40 -20.00 15.18
CA ALA A 838 35.49 -19.63 14.28
C ALA A 838 36.80 -20.39 14.62
N ARG A 839 37.21 -20.40 15.89
CA ARG A 839 38.38 -21.21 16.35
C ARG A 839 38.20 -22.69 16.05
N HIS A 840 37.01 -23.22 16.29
CA HIS A 840 36.71 -24.64 16.03
C HIS A 840 36.79 -24.97 14.54
N ALA A 841 36.15 -24.18 13.66
CA ALA A 841 36.19 -24.38 12.22
C ALA A 841 37.63 -24.33 11.66
N ALA A 842 38.47 -23.44 12.19
CA ALA A 842 39.89 -23.39 11.87
C ALA A 842 40.64 -24.65 12.34
N ALA A 843 40.42 -25.09 13.59
CA ALA A 843 41.09 -26.25 14.18
C ALA A 843 40.77 -27.58 13.45
N ILE A 844 39.56 -27.74 12.91
CA ILE A 844 39.18 -28.94 12.14
C ILE A 844 39.62 -28.89 10.66
N GLY A 845 40.18 -27.77 10.19
CA GLY A 845 40.66 -27.62 8.81
C GLY A 845 39.57 -27.25 7.78
N ALA A 846 38.56 -26.45 8.17
CA ALA A 846 37.60 -25.91 7.22
C ALA A 846 38.28 -25.05 6.13
N SER A 847 37.80 -25.18 4.88
CA SER A 847 38.36 -24.45 3.73
C SER A 847 38.02 -22.95 3.73
N GLY A 848 37.06 -22.55 4.57
CA GLY A 848 36.64 -21.18 4.77
C GLY A 848 35.62 -21.07 5.90
N ILE A 849 35.52 -19.88 6.50
CA ILE A 849 34.45 -19.54 7.43
C ILE A 849 33.57 -18.44 6.85
N ALA A 850 32.28 -18.52 7.14
CA ALA A 850 31.32 -17.48 6.80
C ALA A 850 30.64 -16.93 8.04
N VAL A 851 30.22 -15.67 8.01
CA VAL A 851 29.51 -15.01 9.12
C VAL A 851 28.26 -14.29 8.60
N ILE A 852 27.10 -14.59 9.19
CA ILE A 852 25.86 -13.84 8.97
C ILE A 852 25.84 -12.61 9.89
N ALA A 853 25.32 -11.48 9.41
CA ALA A 853 25.20 -10.27 10.23
C ALA A 853 24.35 -10.53 11.49
N PRO A 854 24.73 -10.00 12.68
CA PRO A 854 23.94 -10.15 13.89
C PRO A 854 22.60 -9.42 13.71
N PHE A 855 21.51 -10.14 14.01
CA PHE A 855 20.16 -9.75 13.60
C PHE A 855 19.18 -9.55 14.77
N PHE A 856 19.60 -9.82 16.01
CA PHE A 856 18.84 -9.44 17.20
C PHE A 856 19.23 -8.01 17.61
N PHE A 857 20.49 -7.82 18.01
CA PHE A 857 21.13 -6.50 18.09
C PHE A 857 21.76 -6.17 16.73
N LYS A 858 21.06 -5.38 15.93
CA LYS A 858 21.41 -5.11 14.53
C LYS A 858 22.44 -3.97 14.43
N PRO A 859 23.50 -4.11 13.64
CA PRO A 859 24.35 -2.98 13.29
C PRO A 859 23.55 -1.98 12.45
N THR A 860 23.69 -0.71 12.78
CA THR A 860 22.97 0.42 12.17
C THR A 860 23.74 1.02 10.99
N ASN A 861 25.06 0.83 10.95
CA ASN A 861 25.98 1.35 9.96
C ASN A 861 27.08 0.32 9.63
N LYS A 862 27.87 0.58 8.58
CA LYS A 862 28.90 -0.35 8.11
C LYS A 862 30.02 -0.56 9.13
N ASP A 863 30.42 0.45 9.89
CA ASP A 863 31.58 0.38 10.78
C ASP A 863 31.32 -0.53 11.98
N GLU A 864 30.10 -0.52 12.51
CA GLU A 864 29.60 -1.49 13.50
C GLU A 864 29.61 -2.92 12.96
N LEU A 865 29.17 -3.13 11.71
CA LEU A 865 29.18 -4.45 11.09
C LEU A 865 30.62 -4.94 10.85
N ILE A 866 31.51 -4.11 10.30
CA ILE A 866 32.92 -4.48 10.10
C ILE A 866 33.59 -4.78 11.45
N ALA A 867 33.32 -4.00 12.51
CA ALA A 867 33.87 -4.26 13.84
C ALA A 867 33.42 -5.62 14.40
N PHE A 868 32.17 -6.04 14.19
CA PHE A 868 31.72 -7.39 14.55
C PHE A 868 32.41 -8.47 13.70
N LEU A 869 32.44 -8.30 12.38
CA LEU A 869 33.06 -9.26 11.46
C LEU A 869 34.56 -9.44 11.75
N GLU A 870 35.29 -8.36 12.03
CA GLU A 870 36.71 -8.33 12.40
C GLU A 870 36.98 -9.17 13.65
N LYS A 871 36.16 -9.03 14.70
CA LYS A 871 36.29 -9.82 15.94
C LYS A 871 36.06 -11.31 15.74
N VAL A 872 35.18 -11.71 14.83
CA VAL A 872 34.99 -13.13 14.49
C VAL A 872 36.11 -13.64 13.59
N ALA A 873 36.59 -12.83 12.64
CA ALA A 873 37.68 -13.18 11.74
C ALA A 873 39.04 -13.34 12.45
N SER A 874 39.31 -12.53 13.49
CA SER A 874 40.58 -12.57 14.24
C SER A 874 40.85 -13.91 14.96
N GLU A 875 39.81 -14.71 15.17
CA GLU A 875 39.89 -16.04 15.77
C GLU A 875 40.34 -17.14 14.79
N ALA A 876 40.32 -16.85 13.49
CA ALA A 876 40.71 -17.76 12.42
C ALA A 876 41.61 -17.03 11.38
N PRO A 877 42.76 -16.45 11.79
CA PRO A 877 43.53 -15.49 10.99
C PRO A 877 44.23 -16.08 9.76
N ALA A 878 44.17 -17.40 9.56
CA ALA A 878 44.69 -18.10 8.37
C ALA A 878 43.58 -18.68 7.47
N VAL A 879 42.30 -18.54 7.84
CA VAL A 879 41.17 -19.16 7.15
C VAL A 879 40.43 -18.12 6.28
N PRO A 880 40.14 -18.40 5.00
CA PRO A 880 39.31 -17.54 4.15
C PRO A 880 37.99 -17.14 4.81
N PHE A 881 37.75 -15.84 4.93
CA PHE A 881 36.58 -15.25 5.57
C PHE A 881 35.57 -14.72 4.55
N TYR A 882 34.30 -15.09 4.72
CA TYR A 882 33.21 -14.68 3.84
C TYR A 882 32.07 -14.01 4.61
N TYR A 883 31.57 -12.87 4.11
CA TYR A 883 30.34 -12.29 4.65
C TYR A 883 29.11 -12.96 4.03
N TYR A 884 28.17 -13.42 4.86
CA TYR A 884 26.87 -13.92 4.42
C TYR A 884 25.82 -12.82 4.51
N HIS A 885 25.63 -12.12 3.39
CA HIS A 885 24.62 -11.08 3.21
C HIS A 885 23.25 -11.70 2.90
N ILE A 886 22.31 -11.67 3.85
CA ILE A 886 20.92 -12.11 3.65
C ILE A 886 19.89 -11.19 4.35
N PRO A 887 19.68 -9.96 3.83
CA PRO A 887 18.73 -9.00 4.37
C PRO A 887 17.30 -9.52 4.61
N PRO A 888 16.72 -10.42 3.78
CA PRO A 888 15.37 -10.96 4.03
C PRO A 888 15.22 -11.71 5.36
N LEU A 889 16.31 -12.22 5.93
CA LEU A 889 16.29 -12.92 7.23
C LEU A 889 16.90 -12.09 8.36
N THR A 890 18.00 -11.36 8.10
CA THR A 890 18.66 -10.56 9.14
C THR A 890 17.95 -9.23 9.40
N GLY A 891 17.26 -8.68 8.39
CA GLY A 891 16.77 -7.31 8.40
C GLY A 891 17.86 -6.24 8.47
N VAL A 892 19.13 -6.61 8.30
CA VAL A 892 20.28 -5.69 8.20
C VAL A 892 20.33 -5.16 6.76
N LYS A 893 20.23 -3.84 6.61
CA LYS A 893 20.07 -3.15 5.31
C LYS A 893 21.32 -2.41 4.83
N ILE A 894 22.46 -2.65 5.48
CA ILE A 894 23.76 -2.12 5.06
C ILE A 894 24.07 -2.72 3.68
N ARG A 895 24.38 -1.85 2.71
CA ARG A 895 24.74 -2.23 1.36
C ARG A 895 26.08 -2.95 1.35
N VAL A 896 26.23 -3.97 0.52
CA VAL A 896 27.52 -4.67 0.41
C VAL A 896 28.55 -3.75 -0.25
N GLU A 897 28.13 -2.92 -1.21
CA GLU A 897 28.98 -1.95 -1.89
C GLU A 897 29.67 -0.96 -0.94
N GLU A 898 28.96 -0.53 0.12
CA GLU A 898 29.47 0.36 1.17
C GLU A 898 30.38 -0.40 2.14
N LEU A 899 30.06 -1.68 2.41
CA LEU A 899 30.79 -2.57 3.31
C LEU A 899 32.19 -2.91 2.79
N LEU A 900 32.39 -2.96 1.47
CA LEU A 900 33.68 -3.28 0.85
C LEU A 900 34.74 -2.18 1.05
N ASP A 901 34.34 -0.94 1.30
CA ASP A 901 35.30 0.17 1.51
C ASP A 901 36.10 -0.07 2.80
N GLY A 902 37.40 -0.34 2.66
CA GLY A 902 38.33 -0.53 3.78
C GLY A 902 38.21 -1.87 4.51
N ILE A 903 37.39 -2.82 4.03
CA ILE A 903 37.21 -4.10 4.72
C ILE A 903 38.48 -4.96 4.76
N LYS A 904 39.32 -4.90 3.71
CA LYS A 904 40.52 -5.73 3.59
C LYS A 904 41.66 -5.26 4.52
N GLU A 905 41.72 -3.96 4.80
CA GLU A 905 42.66 -3.41 5.78
C GLU A 905 42.33 -3.88 7.21
N ARG A 906 41.04 -4.03 7.52
CA ARG A 906 40.57 -4.51 8.84
C ARG A 906 40.45 -6.02 8.94
N ILE A 907 40.20 -6.70 7.82
CA ILE A 907 40.02 -8.16 7.73
C ILE A 907 40.85 -8.69 6.55
N PRO A 908 42.17 -8.91 6.72
CA PRO A 908 43.05 -9.38 5.64
C PRO A 908 42.67 -10.74 5.07
N THR A 909 41.97 -11.58 5.84
CA THR A 909 41.43 -12.88 5.42
C THR A 909 40.12 -12.77 4.63
N PHE A 910 39.55 -11.58 4.43
CA PHE A 910 38.30 -11.40 3.69
C PHE A 910 38.48 -11.78 2.22
N GLN A 911 37.75 -12.82 1.79
CA GLN A 911 37.83 -13.38 0.44
C GLN A 911 36.54 -13.21 -0.37
N GLY A 912 35.42 -12.83 0.24
CA GLY A 912 34.20 -12.58 -0.54
C GLY A 912 32.88 -12.52 0.21
N VAL A 913 31.81 -12.57 -0.58
CA VAL A 913 30.44 -12.40 -0.10
C VAL A 913 29.55 -13.49 -0.68
N LYS A 914 28.83 -14.19 0.20
CA LYS A 914 27.63 -14.93 -0.16
C LYS A 914 26.47 -13.93 -0.23
N PHE A 915 26.09 -13.56 -1.45
CA PHE A 915 25.13 -12.51 -1.73
C PHE A 915 23.72 -13.09 -1.93
N SER A 916 22.95 -13.22 -0.86
CA SER A 916 21.54 -13.67 -0.87
C SER A 916 20.58 -12.48 -0.76
N SER A 917 20.69 -11.54 -1.71
CA SER A 917 19.77 -10.43 -1.91
C SER A 917 19.35 -10.36 -3.38
N THR A 918 18.11 -9.94 -3.64
CA THR A 918 17.58 -9.71 -5.00
C THR A 918 18.02 -8.36 -5.59
N ASP A 919 18.81 -7.57 -4.84
CA ASP A 919 19.37 -6.30 -5.31
C ASP A 919 20.58 -6.53 -6.24
N LEU A 920 20.27 -6.75 -7.52
CA LEU A 920 21.27 -6.88 -8.58
C LEU A 920 22.06 -5.58 -8.84
N LEU A 921 21.55 -4.41 -8.43
CA LEU A 921 22.29 -3.15 -8.56
C LEU A 921 23.41 -3.07 -7.52
N ASP A 922 23.13 -3.48 -6.28
CA ASP A 922 24.15 -3.56 -5.23
C ASP A 922 25.23 -4.57 -5.60
N LEU A 923 24.85 -5.76 -6.11
CA LEU A 923 25.79 -6.74 -6.66
C LEU A 923 26.65 -6.17 -7.81
N ALA A 924 26.04 -5.49 -8.78
CA ALA A 924 26.76 -4.92 -9.91
C ALA A 924 27.79 -3.86 -9.47
N GLN A 925 27.44 -3.01 -8.50
CA GLN A 925 28.38 -2.02 -7.96
C GLN A 925 29.50 -2.67 -7.13
N CYS A 926 29.20 -3.76 -6.40
CA CYS A 926 30.23 -4.56 -5.73
C CYS A 926 31.24 -5.13 -6.73
N ILE A 927 30.77 -5.77 -7.81
CA ILE A 927 31.63 -6.35 -8.85
C ILE A 927 32.45 -5.26 -9.55
N ASN A 928 31.86 -4.11 -9.85
CA ASN A 928 32.57 -2.97 -10.45
C ASN A 928 33.64 -2.35 -9.51
N LYS A 929 33.43 -2.35 -8.19
CA LYS A 929 34.49 -1.95 -7.23
C LYS A 929 35.61 -3.00 -7.13
N ASN A 930 35.31 -4.26 -7.43
CA ASN A 930 36.17 -5.40 -7.16
C ASN A 930 37.29 -5.65 -8.20
N GLU A 931 37.45 -4.77 -9.20
CA GLU A 931 38.49 -4.89 -10.23
C GLU A 931 39.91 -5.05 -9.67
N ARG A 932 40.18 -4.47 -8.48
CA ARG A 932 41.48 -4.53 -7.81
C ARG A 932 41.61 -5.67 -6.81
N GLU A 933 40.57 -5.91 -6.01
CA GLU A 933 40.67 -6.76 -4.81
C GLU A 933 40.35 -8.24 -5.05
N GLN A 934 39.72 -8.56 -6.18
CA GLN A 934 39.40 -9.91 -6.67
C GLN A 934 38.59 -10.81 -5.71
N PHE A 935 37.79 -10.24 -4.81
CA PHE A 935 36.86 -10.96 -3.93
C PHE A 935 35.88 -11.85 -4.72
N ALA A 936 35.45 -12.96 -4.12
CA ALA A 936 34.46 -13.88 -4.68
C ALA A 936 33.03 -13.43 -4.37
N PHE A 937 32.24 -13.15 -5.41
CA PHE A 937 30.80 -12.87 -5.28
C PHE A 937 29.98 -14.09 -5.67
N LEU A 938 29.47 -14.79 -4.65
CA LEU A 938 28.68 -16.01 -4.82
C LEU A 938 27.21 -15.69 -4.62
N TYR A 939 26.44 -15.78 -5.70
CA TYR A 939 25.04 -15.40 -5.68
C TYR A 939 24.16 -16.47 -5.02
N GLY A 940 23.24 -16.04 -4.15
CA GLY A 940 22.46 -16.94 -3.31
C GLY A 940 20.95 -16.84 -3.50
N VAL A 941 20.51 -16.50 -4.72
CA VAL A 941 19.11 -16.45 -5.16
C VAL A 941 19.00 -17.28 -6.46
N ASP A 942 18.65 -18.56 -6.31
CA ASP A 942 18.78 -19.59 -7.36
C ASP A 942 17.91 -19.29 -8.59
N GLU A 943 16.74 -18.67 -8.40
CA GLU A 943 15.82 -18.23 -9.46
C GLU A 943 16.34 -17.05 -10.31
N GLN A 944 17.41 -16.38 -9.88
CA GLN A 944 18.01 -15.21 -10.55
C GLN A 944 19.47 -15.44 -10.96
N LEU A 945 20.03 -16.65 -10.78
CA LEU A 945 21.46 -16.93 -10.94
C LEU A 945 22.03 -16.50 -12.31
N LEU A 946 21.36 -16.81 -13.42
CA LEU A 946 21.82 -16.45 -14.77
C LEU A 946 21.97 -14.92 -14.94
N SER A 947 21.14 -14.12 -14.27
CA SER A 947 21.26 -12.66 -14.27
C SER A 947 22.47 -12.18 -13.49
N ALA A 948 22.77 -12.82 -12.35
CA ALA A 948 23.97 -12.52 -11.57
C ALA A 948 25.26 -12.94 -12.29
N LEU A 949 25.26 -14.10 -12.98
CA LEU A 949 26.37 -14.53 -13.85
C LEU A 949 26.61 -13.53 -14.99
N ALA A 950 25.54 -13.01 -15.60
CA ALA A 950 25.64 -11.98 -16.65
C ALA A 950 26.18 -10.62 -16.14
N ILE A 951 26.07 -10.34 -14.84
CA ILE A 951 26.66 -9.15 -14.19
C ILE A 951 28.13 -9.40 -13.78
N GLY A 952 28.56 -10.66 -13.66
CA GLY A 952 29.93 -11.04 -13.32
C GLY A 952 30.10 -11.76 -11.97
N ALA A 953 29.05 -12.38 -11.42
CA ALA A 953 29.19 -13.22 -10.23
C ALA A 953 30.10 -14.45 -10.50
N ASP A 954 30.97 -14.77 -9.54
CA ASP A 954 31.96 -15.86 -9.62
C ASP A 954 31.36 -17.26 -9.54
N GLY A 955 30.12 -17.36 -9.06
CA GLY A 955 29.47 -18.61 -8.73
C GLY A 955 28.22 -18.40 -7.90
N ALA A 956 27.79 -19.45 -7.20
CA ALA A 956 26.54 -19.47 -6.48
C ALA A 956 26.57 -20.30 -5.20
N VAL A 957 25.84 -19.88 -4.16
CA VAL A 957 25.64 -20.67 -2.93
C VAL A 957 24.15 -20.82 -2.64
N GLY A 958 23.60 -21.98 -3.02
CA GLY A 958 22.16 -22.19 -3.16
C GLY A 958 21.66 -23.49 -2.55
N SER A 959 20.37 -23.52 -2.23
CA SER A 959 19.73 -24.69 -1.63
C SER A 959 19.27 -25.70 -2.68
N THR A 960 19.00 -25.25 -3.91
CA THR A 960 18.60 -26.14 -5.00
C THR A 960 19.73 -27.05 -5.47
N TYR A 961 20.99 -26.63 -5.34
CA TYR A 961 22.14 -27.39 -5.87
C TYR A 961 22.33 -28.73 -5.16
N ASN A 962 21.69 -28.93 -4.01
CA ASN A 962 21.57 -30.24 -3.37
C ASN A 962 20.86 -31.28 -4.23
N TYR A 963 19.89 -30.90 -5.08
CA TYR A 963 19.06 -31.85 -5.86
C TYR A 963 18.89 -31.48 -7.34
N LEU A 964 19.23 -30.24 -7.74
CA LEU A 964 19.29 -29.74 -9.11
C LEU A 964 20.70 -29.33 -9.57
N GLY A 965 21.73 -29.49 -8.74
CA GLY A 965 23.11 -29.08 -9.05
C GLY A 965 23.61 -29.57 -10.41
N GLY A 966 23.26 -30.80 -10.83
CA GLY A 966 23.63 -31.32 -12.14
C GLY A 966 23.00 -30.54 -13.31
N LYS A 967 21.76 -30.04 -13.15
CA LYS A 967 21.07 -29.20 -14.14
C LYS A 967 21.60 -27.77 -14.12
N THR A 968 21.88 -27.23 -12.94
CA THR A 968 22.49 -25.90 -12.80
C THR A 968 23.91 -25.88 -13.37
N ASN A 969 24.70 -26.94 -13.23
CA ASN A 969 26.02 -27.06 -13.85
C ASN A 969 25.94 -27.02 -15.39
N LEU A 970 24.94 -27.66 -16.00
CA LEU A 970 24.69 -27.55 -17.45
C LEU A 970 24.31 -26.12 -17.88
N MET A 971 23.60 -25.37 -17.02
CA MET A 971 23.33 -23.95 -17.23
C MET A 971 24.61 -23.11 -17.22
N LEU A 972 25.50 -23.34 -16.26
CA LEU A 972 26.81 -22.66 -16.17
C LEU A 972 27.68 -22.98 -17.38
N GLN A 973 27.72 -24.25 -17.81
CA GLN A 973 28.46 -24.66 -19.01
C GLN A 973 27.89 -24.03 -20.29
N ALA A 974 26.57 -23.95 -20.43
CA ALA A 974 25.92 -23.28 -21.56
C ALA A 974 26.27 -21.78 -21.58
N PHE A 975 26.19 -21.10 -20.42
CA PHE A 975 26.57 -19.70 -20.28
C PHE A 975 28.06 -19.46 -20.61
N ALA A 976 28.95 -20.36 -20.19
CA ALA A 976 30.39 -20.30 -20.49
C ALA A 976 30.74 -20.65 -21.96
N LYS A 977 29.84 -21.31 -22.70
CA LYS A 977 29.93 -21.58 -24.16
C LYS A 977 29.15 -20.55 -25.00
N PRO A 978 28.99 -19.31 -24.52
CA PRO A 978 27.98 -18.32 -24.93
C PRO A 978 26.58 -18.78 -25.38
N ASP A 979 26.11 -19.98 -25.06
CA ASP A 979 24.75 -20.43 -25.38
C ASP A 979 23.73 -19.90 -24.37
N LEU A 980 23.41 -18.62 -24.55
CA LEU A 980 22.39 -17.93 -23.77
C LEU A 980 20.97 -18.48 -24.02
N ALA A 981 20.71 -19.25 -25.09
CA ALA A 981 19.40 -19.85 -25.32
C ALA A 981 19.21 -21.07 -24.41
N LEU A 982 20.18 -21.98 -24.39
CA LEU A 982 20.19 -23.15 -23.51
C LEU A 982 20.31 -22.75 -22.03
N ALA A 983 21.16 -21.78 -21.70
CA ALA A 983 21.29 -21.27 -20.33
C ALA A 983 19.96 -20.68 -19.81
N ARG A 984 19.29 -19.83 -20.60
CA ARG A 984 17.95 -19.30 -20.25
C ARG A 984 16.92 -20.42 -20.07
N LYS A 985 16.98 -21.48 -20.87
CA LYS A 985 16.06 -22.62 -20.75
C LYS A 985 16.24 -23.36 -19.42
N TYR A 986 17.47 -23.63 -18.99
CA TYR A 986 17.72 -24.21 -17.66
C TYR A 986 17.29 -23.27 -16.52
N GLN A 987 17.57 -21.96 -16.61
CA GLN A 987 17.12 -20.99 -15.61
C GLN A 987 15.60 -20.95 -15.50
N PHE A 988 14.89 -20.94 -16.63
CA PHE A 988 13.42 -20.90 -16.66
C PHE A 988 12.80 -22.15 -16.06
N LEU A 989 13.26 -23.36 -16.42
CA LEU A 989 12.73 -24.61 -15.87
C LEU A 989 13.01 -24.75 -14.36
N THR A 990 14.17 -24.25 -13.90
CA THR A 990 14.49 -24.16 -12.46
C THR A 990 13.54 -23.18 -11.76
N GLY A 991 13.33 -22.00 -12.34
CA GLY A 991 12.36 -21.01 -11.86
C GLY A 991 10.91 -21.50 -11.89
N GLU A 992 10.53 -22.35 -12.84
CA GLU A 992 9.21 -22.97 -12.93
C GLU A 992 8.97 -23.96 -11.78
N PHE A 993 9.94 -24.83 -11.49
CA PHE A 993 9.90 -25.72 -10.33
C PHE A 993 9.82 -24.92 -9.02
N LEU A 994 10.71 -23.94 -8.84
CA LEU A 994 10.74 -23.10 -7.64
C LEU A 994 9.44 -22.32 -7.46
N SER A 995 8.92 -21.69 -8.51
CA SER A 995 7.65 -20.96 -8.48
C SER A 995 6.47 -21.85 -8.10
N PHE A 996 6.47 -23.11 -8.57
CA PHE A 996 5.47 -24.09 -8.16
C PHE A 996 5.61 -24.49 -6.69
N ALA A 997 6.83 -24.81 -6.25
CA ALA A 997 7.10 -25.18 -4.86
C ALA A 997 6.74 -24.04 -3.88
N ILE A 998 7.10 -22.79 -4.21
CA ILE A 998 6.79 -21.59 -3.42
C ILE A 998 5.27 -21.40 -3.27
N LYS A 999 4.47 -21.67 -4.31
CA LYS A 999 2.99 -21.61 -4.23
C LYS A 999 2.38 -22.63 -3.26
N LEU A 1000 3.08 -23.72 -2.97
CA LEU A 1000 2.71 -24.74 -1.99
C LEU A 1000 3.31 -24.47 -0.59
N GLY A 1001 4.07 -23.37 -0.44
CA GLY A 1001 4.84 -23.02 0.76
C GLY A 1001 6.21 -23.66 0.71
N PHE A 1002 7.25 -22.90 0.31
CA PHE A 1002 8.63 -23.38 0.21
C PHE A 1002 9.52 -22.77 1.29
N GLY A 1003 10.46 -23.56 1.78
CA GLY A 1003 11.33 -23.23 2.90
C GLY A 1003 12.17 -24.46 3.27
N VAL A 1004 12.88 -24.40 4.40
CA VAL A 1004 13.85 -25.44 4.79
C VAL A 1004 13.21 -26.83 4.88
N ALA A 1005 12.02 -26.93 5.50
CA ALA A 1005 11.27 -28.19 5.61
C ALA A 1005 10.95 -28.82 4.25
N GLN A 1006 10.62 -28.00 3.26
CA GLN A 1006 10.30 -28.43 1.90
C GLN A 1006 11.55 -28.76 1.10
N THR A 1007 12.63 -27.98 1.21
CA THR A 1007 13.94 -28.32 0.64
C THR A 1007 14.40 -29.69 1.16
N LYS A 1008 14.22 -29.95 2.46
CA LYS A 1008 14.53 -31.22 3.15
C LYS A 1008 13.71 -32.40 2.60
N ALA A 1009 12.42 -32.18 2.36
CA ALA A 1009 11.55 -33.18 1.74
C ALA A 1009 11.90 -33.46 0.26
N VAL A 1010 12.16 -32.40 -0.53
CA VAL A 1010 12.61 -32.53 -1.93
C VAL A 1010 13.93 -33.30 -2.01
N MET A 1011 14.91 -32.92 -1.20
CA MET A 1011 16.17 -33.66 -1.12
C MET A 1011 15.94 -35.14 -0.79
N THR A 1012 15.05 -35.44 0.17
CA THR A 1012 14.74 -36.83 0.56
C THR A 1012 14.19 -37.62 -0.62
N PHE A 1013 13.18 -37.12 -1.36
CA PHE A 1013 12.58 -37.89 -2.45
C PHE A 1013 13.40 -37.91 -3.76
N VAL A 1014 14.32 -36.95 -3.96
CA VAL A 1014 15.21 -36.92 -5.14
C VAL A 1014 16.51 -37.71 -4.92
N SER A 1015 17.03 -37.77 -3.70
CA SER A 1015 18.27 -38.49 -3.39
C SER A 1015 18.06 -39.89 -2.80
N GLY A 1016 16.90 -40.14 -2.19
CA GLY A 1016 16.64 -41.33 -1.37
C GLY A 1016 17.31 -41.29 0.02
N ILE A 1017 18.07 -40.23 0.34
CA ILE A 1017 18.75 -40.09 1.63
C ILE A 1017 17.74 -39.55 2.66
N PRO A 1018 17.55 -40.22 3.82
CA PRO A 1018 16.56 -39.82 4.81
C PRO A 1018 17.04 -38.56 5.56
N MET A 1019 16.62 -37.38 5.09
CA MET A 1019 16.95 -36.12 5.77
C MET A 1019 16.15 -35.92 7.07
N GLY A 1020 15.02 -36.61 7.24
CA GLY A 1020 14.13 -36.49 8.41
C GLY A 1020 13.36 -35.17 8.49
N PRO A 1021 12.58 -34.96 9.57
CA PRO A 1021 11.86 -33.71 9.80
C PRO A 1021 12.81 -32.58 10.24
N PRO A 1022 12.39 -31.30 10.14
CA PRO A 1022 13.05 -30.20 10.83
C PRO A 1022 12.62 -30.14 12.31
N ARG A 1023 13.32 -29.34 13.13
CA ARG A 1023 12.89 -29.04 14.51
C ARG A 1023 11.87 -27.90 14.55
N LEU A 1024 10.99 -27.91 15.55
CA LEU A 1024 10.15 -26.74 15.87
C LEU A 1024 11.03 -25.48 16.06
N PRO A 1025 10.61 -24.29 15.61
CA PRO A 1025 9.27 -23.95 15.10
C PRO A 1025 9.02 -24.29 13.62
N LEU A 1026 9.97 -24.90 12.91
CA LEU A 1026 9.73 -25.38 11.54
C LEU A 1026 8.84 -26.63 11.58
N ILE A 1027 7.76 -26.60 10.82
CA ILE A 1027 6.84 -27.73 10.67
C ILE A 1027 7.28 -28.55 9.45
N ALA A 1028 7.19 -29.89 9.54
CA ALA A 1028 7.49 -30.78 8.42
C ALA A 1028 6.64 -30.45 7.17
N ALA A 1029 7.19 -30.71 5.99
CA ALA A 1029 6.46 -30.54 4.74
C ALA A 1029 5.22 -31.47 4.70
N SER A 1030 4.08 -30.96 4.25
CA SER A 1030 2.87 -31.77 4.14
C SER A 1030 3.02 -32.85 3.07
N GLU A 1031 2.31 -33.96 3.24
CA GLU A 1031 2.26 -35.02 2.22
C GLU A 1031 1.73 -34.49 0.87
N GLU A 1032 0.76 -33.57 0.90
CA GLU A 1032 0.28 -32.84 -0.27
C GLU A 1032 1.42 -32.10 -0.99
N PHE A 1033 2.31 -31.42 -0.25
CA PHE A 1033 3.49 -30.78 -0.84
C PHE A 1033 4.40 -31.83 -1.49
N ILE A 1034 4.71 -32.92 -0.79
CA ILE A 1034 5.64 -33.97 -1.27
C ILE A 1034 5.15 -34.57 -2.58
N VAL A 1035 3.90 -35.04 -2.62
CA VAL A 1035 3.29 -35.66 -3.81
C VAL A 1035 3.28 -34.68 -4.99
N LYS A 1036 2.85 -33.43 -4.77
CA LYS A 1036 2.76 -32.43 -5.83
C LYS A 1036 4.11 -31.93 -6.31
N ALA A 1037 5.07 -31.70 -5.41
CA ALA A 1037 6.42 -31.26 -5.76
C ALA A 1037 7.16 -32.34 -6.56
N LYS A 1038 7.04 -33.61 -6.17
CA LYS A 1038 7.59 -34.74 -6.93
C LYS A 1038 6.98 -34.82 -8.32
N ALA A 1039 5.64 -34.88 -8.41
CA ALA A 1039 4.95 -34.92 -9.70
C ALA A 1039 5.29 -33.72 -10.62
N LYS A 1040 5.48 -32.52 -10.04
CA LYS A 1040 5.92 -31.36 -10.81
C LYS A 1040 7.36 -31.50 -11.30
N LEU A 1041 8.28 -31.95 -10.46
CA LEU A 1041 9.68 -32.13 -10.84
C LEU A 1041 9.82 -33.18 -11.95
N ASP A 1042 9.08 -34.29 -11.83
CA ASP A 1042 9.03 -35.37 -12.82
C ASP A 1042 8.41 -34.90 -14.16
N SER A 1043 7.50 -33.92 -14.14
CA SER A 1043 6.90 -33.32 -15.35
C SER A 1043 7.85 -32.42 -16.16
N ILE A 1044 9.00 -32.01 -15.59
CA ILE A 1044 9.90 -31.06 -16.24
C ILE A 1044 10.82 -31.78 -17.22
N VAL A 1045 10.58 -31.54 -18.51
CA VAL A 1045 11.43 -32.04 -19.60
C VAL A 1045 12.67 -31.15 -19.72
N TRP A 1046 13.71 -31.52 -18.97
CA TRP A 1046 15.02 -30.90 -19.06
C TRP A 1046 15.62 -31.07 -20.47
N PRO A 1047 16.33 -30.06 -21.01
CA PRO A 1047 17.17 -30.26 -22.18
C PRO A 1047 18.16 -31.40 -21.95
N LYS A 1048 18.46 -32.16 -23.01
CA LYS A 1048 19.67 -32.98 -23.01
C LYS A 1048 20.86 -32.02 -23.10
N GLY A 1049 21.84 -32.19 -22.23
CA GLY A 1049 23.19 -31.73 -22.52
C GLY A 1049 23.82 -32.76 -23.47
N ASP A 1050 24.55 -32.27 -24.46
CA ASP A 1050 25.41 -33.09 -25.32
C ASP A 1050 26.63 -33.63 -24.55
#